data_AF-A0A9P1CND2-F1
#
_entry.id   AF-A0A9P1CND2-F1
#
_cell.length_a   1.000
_cell.length_b   1.000
_cell.length_c   1.000
_cell.angle_alpha   90.00
_cell.angle_beta   90.00
_cell.angle_gamma   90.00
#
_symmetry.space_group_name_H-M   'P 1'
#
loop_
_entity.id
_entity.type
_entity.pdbx_description
1 polymer ?
#
loop_
_entity_poly.entity_id
_entity_poly.type
_entity_poly.pdbx_seq_one_letter_code
_entity_poly.pdbx_strand_id
1 'polypeptide(L)'
;MILVPLDPHDPLVRLRHVLSEAQASCCVTKDWGDAKKLLEALEAPVSGYGYASNAIEVIDLNLAFPLTDLTEELELSQLQPLQPLPDSVAYMWFTSGSTGQPKGVLVSHRAFWNWCMVKNAPQGITPESVVLIASASTFDPSIGDIFATWAVGAAVAVAPRMLFFANLGWAIQRLGVTHLTCTPSLWQSLEDLELPNLTVCLGGERSPQPLLDLWASKLTLLNTYGTTECTVWQTLRRMKPGDKATLVGCPYQGNEIQILERDGMKVMDAGEVGEIVQGGVQVGIGYHNRPQLTAEKFIEIPGRGRWYRTGDGGVLHGNELEVVGRFDSQVKIRGMRVELGEIESGVVKAAAGLLSNCAVKLRDGGFLVAYCQVSTAAAVMMHESYCILPVMSDFLLQRSSKELPRHMLPSKFILMQRLPLTPNGKVDGKALPEAVDASSCASTSLTSLERVVATVWEEVLGRKNQSISPNDHFLALGGHSMSVLQVSRRLLKLAAAAGQDVSPASPLGMLLAPEKLIHSPRLRIYCQMLARGGVRLMETDGDVVMGEPIKEEDAAELRINYVKHKVKQKDQDPELDHAAWEQVPVNGSELLLCRAAEAGLLPLVQLLLSEGANVEGGSLEGQYARHGSTPLILAVMGNHICCAEELVAHGALSERRDAHGQPVLQKAAERCGERMVEILVEARADVESVDTASRSTALHAAAKAGNVASTRALLKSSARMDWLDRWNRTALHWAIFHGRVDVCQALLDAGAKTTGTLGEQGGRIRMADVPCGNLPNRVSKLANSFVTPLALAKERFPSGGPVVDLLASRPKS
;
A
#
# COMPACT_ATOMS: atom_id res chain seq x y z
N MET A 1 -7.15 -37.72 12.59
CA MET A 1 -7.37 -36.45 11.88
C MET A 1 -6.62 -35.37 12.64
N ILE A 2 -5.91 -34.48 11.94
CA ILE A 2 -5.17 -33.36 12.54
C ILE A 2 -5.83 -32.08 12.05
N LEU A 3 -6.22 -31.19 12.96
CA LEU A 3 -6.80 -29.92 12.58
C LEU A 3 -5.72 -28.92 12.18
N VAL A 4 -5.89 -28.27 11.02
CA VAL A 4 -5.02 -27.19 10.51
C VAL A 4 -5.91 -26.02 10.12
N PRO A 5 -5.85 -24.87 10.82
CA PRO A 5 -6.69 -23.72 10.53
C PRO A 5 -6.14 -22.96 9.31
N LEU A 6 -7.05 -22.46 8.48
CA LEU A 6 -6.74 -21.62 7.34
C LEU A 6 -7.55 -20.33 7.45
N ASP A 7 -6.93 -19.18 7.20
CA ASP A 7 -7.66 -17.93 6.99
C ASP A 7 -7.95 -17.80 5.48
N PRO A 8 -9.22 -17.88 5.04
CA PRO A 8 -9.54 -17.74 3.62
C PRO A 8 -9.17 -16.37 3.05
N HIS A 9 -8.87 -15.37 3.89
CA HIS A 9 -8.39 -14.06 3.45
C HIS A 9 -6.87 -14.00 3.22
N ASP A 10 -6.12 -15.05 3.56
CA ASP A 10 -4.67 -15.11 3.28
C ASP A 10 -4.40 -15.17 1.75
N PRO A 11 -3.22 -14.71 1.29
CA PRO A 11 -2.84 -14.80 -0.11
C PRO A 11 -2.74 -16.26 -0.60
N LEU A 12 -3.02 -16.50 -1.88
CA LEU A 12 -2.99 -17.85 -2.47
C LEU A 12 -1.64 -18.56 -2.26
N VAL A 13 -0.53 -17.83 -2.35
CA VAL A 13 0.83 -18.37 -2.12
C VAL A 13 0.98 -18.92 -0.71
N ARG A 14 0.41 -18.23 0.29
CA ARG A 14 0.44 -18.69 1.68
C ARG A 14 -0.47 -19.89 1.90
N LEU A 15 -1.69 -19.86 1.36
CA LEU A 15 -2.62 -20.99 1.44
C LEU A 15 -1.99 -22.24 0.82
N ARG A 16 -1.36 -22.11 -0.36
CA ARG A 16 -0.57 -23.16 -1.01
C ARG A 16 0.51 -23.73 -0.10
N HIS A 17 1.33 -22.86 0.48
CA HIS A 17 2.41 -23.27 1.39
C HIS A 17 1.87 -24.05 2.58
N VAL A 18 0.84 -23.54 3.26
CA VAL A 18 0.24 -24.21 4.42
C VAL A 18 -0.36 -25.56 4.04
N LEU A 19 -1.11 -25.65 2.94
CA LEU A 19 -1.72 -26.89 2.46
C LEU A 19 -0.67 -27.94 2.08
N SER A 20 0.38 -27.51 1.37
CA SER A 20 1.48 -28.38 0.95
C SER A 20 2.31 -28.86 2.13
N GLU A 21 2.73 -27.95 3.02
CA GLU A 21 3.56 -28.28 4.18
C GLU A 21 2.79 -29.18 5.15
N ALA A 22 1.48 -28.95 5.34
CA ALA A 22 0.63 -29.79 6.18
C ALA A 22 0.30 -31.16 5.58
N GLN A 23 0.55 -31.37 4.28
CA GLN A 23 0.13 -32.55 3.53
C GLN A 23 -1.37 -32.85 3.72
N ALA A 24 -2.20 -31.79 3.65
CA ALA A 24 -3.62 -31.92 3.94
C ALA A 24 -4.30 -32.90 2.98
N SER A 25 -5.10 -33.82 3.50
CA SER A 25 -5.91 -34.76 2.69
C SER A 25 -7.31 -34.24 2.41
N CYS A 26 -7.79 -33.30 3.23
CA CYS A 26 -9.12 -32.72 3.15
C CYS A 26 -9.11 -31.26 3.62
N CYS A 27 -9.93 -30.41 3.01
CA CYS A 27 -10.21 -29.05 3.40
C CYS A 27 -11.71 -28.88 3.64
N VAL A 28 -12.08 -28.37 4.81
CA VAL A 28 -13.48 -28.11 5.17
C VAL A 28 -13.73 -26.61 5.13
N THR A 29 -14.76 -26.17 4.41
CA THR A 29 -15.13 -24.76 4.27
C THR A 29 -16.65 -24.59 4.38
N LYS A 30 -17.11 -23.34 4.58
CA LYS A 30 -18.52 -23.00 4.77
C LYS A 30 -19.19 -22.47 3.50
N ASP A 31 -18.44 -22.02 2.50
CA ASP A 31 -19.03 -21.44 1.30
C ASP A 31 -18.19 -21.67 0.05
N TRP A 32 -18.88 -21.59 -1.08
CA TRP A 32 -18.33 -21.82 -2.41
C TRP A 32 -17.23 -20.82 -2.81
N GLY A 33 -17.25 -19.59 -2.28
CA GLY A 33 -16.24 -18.58 -2.56
C GLY A 33 -14.88 -18.95 -1.97
N ASP A 34 -14.91 -19.35 -0.69
CA ASP A 34 -13.73 -19.86 0.01
C ASP A 34 -13.25 -21.19 -0.61
N ALA A 35 -14.18 -22.08 -0.96
CA ALA A 35 -13.87 -23.34 -1.66
C ALA A 35 -13.13 -23.09 -2.99
N LYS A 36 -13.64 -22.16 -3.82
CA LYS A 36 -13.02 -21.80 -5.10
C LYS A 36 -11.61 -21.26 -4.90
N LYS A 37 -11.41 -20.39 -3.91
CA LYS A 37 -10.08 -19.84 -3.62
C LYS A 37 -9.10 -20.93 -3.17
N LEU A 38 -9.55 -21.92 -2.40
CA LEU A 38 -8.75 -23.10 -2.04
C LEU A 38 -8.42 -23.96 -3.27
N LEU A 39 -9.38 -24.17 -4.18
CA LEU A 39 -9.13 -24.88 -5.45
C LEU A 39 -8.11 -24.14 -6.34
N GLU A 40 -8.19 -22.81 -6.40
CA GLU A 40 -7.18 -21.96 -7.07
C GLU A 40 -5.81 -22.07 -6.40
N ALA A 41 -5.77 -22.13 -5.07
CA ALA A 41 -4.54 -22.42 -4.34
C ALA A 41 -3.99 -23.80 -4.75
N LEU A 42 -4.83 -24.83 -4.89
CA LEU A 42 -4.39 -26.18 -5.26
C LEU A 42 -4.05 -26.36 -6.75
N GLU A 43 -4.17 -25.32 -7.58
CA GLU A 43 -4.02 -25.39 -9.04
C GLU A 43 -4.92 -26.49 -9.67
N ALA A 44 -6.06 -26.75 -9.03
CA ALA A 44 -6.97 -27.82 -9.38
C ALA A 44 -8.02 -27.35 -10.41
N PRO A 45 -8.33 -28.16 -11.44
CA PRO A 45 -9.43 -27.84 -12.35
C PRO A 45 -10.78 -27.86 -11.60
N VAL A 46 -11.58 -26.83 -11.80
CA VAL A 46 -12.91 -26.68 -11.20
C VAL A 46 -13.96 -27.36 -12.09
N SER A 47 -14.24 -28.66 -11.90
CA SER A 47 -15.41 -29.35 -12.47
C SER A 47 -16.61 -29.53 -11.50
N GLY A 48 -17.71 -28.79 -11.74
CA GLY A 48 -19.04 -28.90 -11.12
C GLY A 48 -19.31 -30.04 -10.13
N TYR A 49 -19.53 -29.73 -8.85
CA TYR A 49 -20.03 -30.62 -7.77
C TYR A 49 -19.07 -31.75 -7.34
N GLY A 50 -18.28 -31.49 -6.29
CA GLY A 50 -17.32 -32.43 -5.71
C GLY A 50 -15.99 -32.45 -6.48
N TYR A 51 -14.94 -31.89 -5.88
CA TYR A 51 -13.72 -31.53 -6.62
C TYR A 51 -12.51 -32.22 -6.00
N ALA A 52 -12.21 -33.42 -6.50
CA ALA A 52 -10.89 -33.99 -6.32
C ALA A 52 -9.93 -33.28 -7.28
N SER A 53 -9.11 -32.37 -6.76
CA SER A 53 -7.72 -32.34 -7.24
C SER A 53 -7.12 -33.71 -6.87
N ASN A 54 -6.20 -34.28 -7.65
CA ASN A 54 -5.71 -35.65 -7.42
C ASN A 54 -5.04 -35.92 -6.04
N ALA A 55 -5.12 -35.01 -5.04
CA ALA A 55 -4.59 -35.21 -3.68
C ALA A 55 -5.45 -34.67 -2.51
N ILE A 56 -6.33 -33.67 -2.66
CA ILE A 56 -7.05 -33.03 -1.53
C ILE A 56 -8.56 -32.91 -1.81
N GLU A 57 -9.38 -33.45 -0.91
CA GLU A 57 -10.84 -33.34 -0.93
C GLU A 57 -11.31 -32.00 -0.35
N VAL A 58 -12.19 -31.26 -1.04
CA VAL A 58 -12.78 -30.01 -0.52
C VAL A 58 -14.25 -30.25 -0.17
N ILE A 59 -14.59 -30.09 1.11
CA ILE A 59 -15.93 -30.29 1.66
C ILE A 59 -16.56 -28.93 1.97
N ASP A 60 -17.67 -28.61 1.31
CA ASP A 60 -18.53 -27.48 1.65
C ASP A 60 -19.58 -27.94 2.67
N LEU A 61 -19.50 -27.40 3.90
CA LEU A 61 -20.40 -27.76 4.99
C LEU A 61 -21.86 -27.40 4.71
N ASN A 62 -22.13 -26.31 3.99
CA ASN A 62 -23.52 -25.92 3.68
C ASN A 62 -24.16 -26.87 2.66
N LEU A 63 -23.36 -27.52 1.82
CA LEU A 63 -23.83 -28.55 0.89
C LEU A 63 -23.87 -29.94 1.54
N ALA A 64 -22.88 -30.27 2.36
CA ALA A 64 -22.79 -31.57 3.03
C ALA A 64 -23.82 -31.72 4.16
N PHE A 65 -24.17 -30.63 4.83
CA PHE A 65 -25.12 -30.59 5.93
C PHE A 65 -26.05 -29.35 5.77
N PRO A 66 -27.06 -29.43 4.89
CA PRO A 66 -28.03 -28.35 4.74
C PRO A 66 -28.67 -28.04 6.10
N LEU A 67 -28.83 -26.76 6.45
CA LEU A 67 -29.43 -26.33 7.72
C LEU A 67 -30.82 -26.93 8.00
N THR A 68 -31.51 -27.42 6.96
CA THR A 68 -32.80 -28.12 7.07
C THR A 68 -32.70 -29.54 7.63
N ASP A 69 -31.53 -30.18 7.54
CA ASP A 69 -31.31 -31.56 7.98
C ASP A 69 -30.78 -31.65 9.42
N LEU A 70 -30.35 -30.52 10.01
CA LEU A 70 -29.90 -30.46 11.41
C LEU A 70 -31.04 -30.55 12.43
N THR A 71 -32.30 -30.58 11.98
CA THR A 71 -33.47 -30.85 12.84
C THR A 71 -33.79 -32.33 12.95
N GLU A 72 -33.30 -33.17 12.03
CA GLU A 72 -33.25 -34.60 12.29
C GLU A 72 -32.14 -34.82 13.31
N GLU A 73 -32.47 -35.50 14.42
CA GLU A 73 -31.45 -36.01 15.34
C GLU A 73 -30.49 -36.85 14.50
N LEU A 74 -29.36 -36.27 14.08
CA LEU A 74 -28.17 -37.02 13.75
C LEU A 74 -27.95 -37.91 14.97
N GLU A 75 -28.33 -39.19 14.87
CA GLU A 75 -28.19 -40.14 15.95
C GLU A 75 -26.70 -40.21 16.27
N LEU A 76 -26.26 -39.41 17.25
CA LEU A 76 -24.87 -39.40 17.74
C LEU A 76 -24.43 -40.80 18.17
N SER A 77 -25.39 -41.68 18.48
CA SER A 77 -25.23 -43.11 18.73
C SER A 77 -24.69 -43.91 17.53
N GLN A 78 -24.86 -43.44 16.30
CA GLN A 78 -24.33 -44.08 15.09
C GLN A 78 -22.90 -43.64 14.76
N LEU A 79 -22.42 -42.53 15.34
CA LEU A 79 -21.05 -42.08 15.19
C LEU A 79 -20.14 -42.83 16.18
N GLN A 80 -19.15 -43.56 15.67
CA GLN A 80 -18.08 -44.09 16.53
C GLN A 80 -17.10 -42.96 16.86
N PRO A 81 -16.98 -42.52 18.13
CA PRO A 81 -16.00 -41.51 18.48
C PRO A 81 -14.59 -42.06 18.27
N LEU A 82 -13.77 -41.30 17.55
CA LEU A 82 -12.35 -41.61 17.43
C LEU A 82 -11.71 -41.61 18.82
N GLN A 83 -10.88 -42.62 19.09
CA GLN A 83 -10.08 -42.70 20.32
C GLN A 83 -8.61 -42.40 20.00
N PRO A 84 -8.22 -41.11 19.93
CA PRO A 84 -6.82 -40.76 19.67
C PRO A 84 -5.93 -41.18 20.82
N LEU A 85 -4.69 -41.58 20.51
CA LEU A 85 -3.68 -41.82 21.54
C LEU A 85 -3.28 -40.48 22.19
N PRO A 86 -3.06 -40.41 23.52
CA PRO A 86 -2.72 -39.15 24.20
C PRO A 86 -1.54 -38.40 23.57
N ASP A 87 -0.49 -39.10 23.15
CA ASP A 87 0.70 -38.48 22.56
C ASP A 87 0.62 -38.29 21.03
N SER A 88 -0.49 -38.67 20.40
CA SER A 88 -0.73 -38.35 18.98
C SER A 88 -1.05 -36.87 18.78
N VAL A 89 -0.79 -36.37 17.57
CA VAL A 89 -1.03 -34.97 17.20
C VAL A 89 -2.52 -34.66 17.22
N ALA A 90 -2.92 -33.64 17.99
CA ALA A 90 -4.28 -33.10 17.97
C ALA A 90 -4.45 -32.05 16.86
N TYR A 91 -3.51 -31.12 16.76
CA TYR A 91 -3.56 -30.05 15.77
C TYR A 91 -2.16 -29.58 15.34
N MET A 92 -2.16 -28.84 14.22
CA MET A 92 -0.98 -28.14 13.70
C MET A 92 -1.33 -26.68 13.45
N TRP A 93 -0.68 -25.76 14.17
CA TRP A 93 -0.86 -24.32 13.98
C TRP A 93 0.36 -23.72 13.29
N PHE A 94 0.13 -22.97 12.21
CA PHE A 94 1.21 -22.31 11.49
C PHE A 94 1.57 -20.96 12.14
N THR A 95 2.86 -20.78 12.41
CA THR A 95 3.44 -19.53 12.94
C THR A 95 4.47 -18.98 11.97
N SER A 96 4.82 -17.69 12.11
CA SER A 96 5.90 -17.08 11.32
C SER A 96 7.25 -17.75 11.59
N GLY A 97 8.06 -17.92 10.54
CA GLY A 97 9.37 -18.58 10.63
C GLY A 97 10.51 -17.60 10.37
N SER A 98 11.61 -17.75 11.12
CA SER A 98 12.82 -16.91 10.99
C SER A 98 13.51 -17.03 9.62
N THR A 99 13.23 -18.12 8.89
CA THR A 99 13.70 -18.36 7.50
C THR A 99 12.80 -17.71 6.45
N GLY A 100 11.77 -16.97 6.87
CA GLY A 100 10.80 -16.31 6.00
C GLY A 100 9.71 -17.22 5.44
N GLN A 101 9.57 -18.44 5.97
CA GLN A 101 8.49 -19.37 5.62
C GLN A 101 7.73 -19.80 6.87
N PRO A 102 6.38 -19.88 6.83
CA PRO A 102 5.57 -20.37 7.95
C PRO A 102 5.99 -21.77 8.40
N LYS A 103 6.01 -21.99 9.72
CA LYS A 103 6.34 -23.28 10.36
C LYS A 103 5.13 -23.83 11.12
N GLY A 104 4.81 -25.10 10.89
CA GLY A 104 3.72 -25.80 11.57
C GLY A 104 4.15 -26.32 12.94
N VAL A 105 3.52 -25.84 14.01
CA VAL A 105 3.72 -26.30 15.40
C VAL A 105 2.78 -27.46 15.68
N LEU A 106 3.33 -28.60 16.10
CA LEU A 106 2.58 -29.82 16.42
C LEU A 106 2.27 -29.89 17.91
N VAL A 107 0.99 -30.01 18.27
CA VAL A 107 0.53 -30.17 19.66
C VAL A 107 -0.15 -31.53 19.83
N SER A 108 0.15 -32.22 20.92
CA SER A 108 -0.44 -33.54 21.22
C SER A 108 -1.81 -33.42 21.88
N HIS A 109 -2.62 -34.48 21.80
CA HIS A 109 -3.88 -34.58 22.54
C HIS A 109 -3.67 -34.42 24.05
N ARG A 110 -2.60 -34.96 24.63
CA ARG A 110 -2.25 -34.85 26.05
C ARG A 110 -1.99 -33.40 26.46
N ALA A 111 -1.17 -32.68 25.68
CA ALA A 111 -0.88 -31.28 25.94
C ALA A 111 -2.14 -30.41 25.85
N PHE A 112 -2.95 -30.61 24.81
CA PHE A 112 -4.19 -29.88 24.62
C PHE A 112 -5.26 -30.20 25.66
N TRP A 113 -5.39 -31.47 26.05
CA TRP A 113 -6.29 -31.89 27.10
C TRP A 113 -5.90 -31.28 28.45
N ASN A 114 -4.61 -31.24 28.78
CA ASN A 114 -4.13 -30.57 30.00
C ASN A 114 -4.59 -29.11 30.02
N TRP A 115 -4.40 -28.37 28.92
CA TRP A 115 -4.89 -26.99 28.78
C TRP A 115 -6.39 -26.86 29.08
N CYS A 116 -7.21 -27.73 28.47
CA CYS A 116 -8.66 -27.72 28.66
C CYS A 116 -9.07 -27.92 30.13
N MET A 117 -8.30 -28.70 30.88
CA MET A 117 -8.58 -28.99 32.29
C MET A 117 -8.05 -27.91 33.24
N VAL A 118 -6.90 -27.30 32.97
CA VAL A 118 -6.22 -26.41 33.93
C VAL A 118 -6.62 -24.94 33.78
N LYS A 119 -7.22 -24.55 32.65
CA LYS A 119 -7.63 -23.16 32.38
C LYS A 119 -8.75 -22.67 33.29
N ASN A 120 -9.80 -23.48 33.48
CA ASN A 120 -11.10 -22.99 33.92
C ASN A 120 -11.13 -22.49 35.37
N ALA A 121 -10.65 -23.30 36.32
CA ALA A 121 -10.69 -22.93 37.74
C ALA A 121 -9.89 -21.65 38.07
N PRO A 122 -8.64 -21.45 37.58
CA PRO A 122 -7.91 -20.21 37.80
C PRO A 122 -8.55 -18.97 37.16
N GLN A 123 -9.34 -19.14 36.09
CA GLN A 123 -10.05 -18.05 35.42
C GLN A 123 -11.47 -17.82 35.98
N GLY A 124 -11.97 -18.69 36.85
CA GLY A 124 -13.32 -18.60 37.40
C GLY A 124 -14.44 -19.04 36.46
N ILE A 125 -14.12 -19.86 35.45
CA ILE A 125 -15.11 -20.38 34.50
C ILE A 125 -15.90 -21.53 35.15
N THR A 126 -17.23 -21.41 35.12
CA THR A 126 -18.21 -22.38 35.64
C THR A 126 -19.18 -22.82 34.54
N PRO A 127 -20.01 -23.87 34.74
CA PRO A 127 -21.02 -24.28 33.76
C PRO A 127 -22.01 -23.18 33.35
N GLU A 128 -22.23 -22.17 34.20
CA GLU A 128 -23.11 -21.03 33.92
C GLU A 128 -22.42 -19.91 33.13
N SER A 129 -21.13 -20.06 32.83
CA SER A 129 -20.35 -19.05 32.13
C SER A 129 -20.65 -19.01 30.63
N VAL A 130 -20.54 -17.81 30.06
CA VAL A 130 -20.64 -17.55 28.62
C VAL A 130 -19.31 -16.97 28.15
N VAL A 131 -18.56 -17.73 27.36
CA VAL A 131 -17.22 -17.36 26.88
C VAL A 131 -17.29 -16.87 25.44
N LEU A 132 -16.92 -15.61 25.19
CA LEU A 132 -16.90 -15.03 23.85
C LEU A 132 -15.61 -15.40 23.11
N ILE A 133 -15.74 -16.00 21.93
CA ILE A 133 -14.60 -16.27 21.04
C ILE A 133 -14.24 -15.00 20.27
N ALA A 134 -13.16 -14.36 20.70
CA ALA A 134 -12.60 -13.16 20.04
C ALA A 134 -11.31 -13.42 19.27
N SER A 135 -10.66 -14.55 19.52
CA SER A 135 -9.43 -14.93 18.84
C SER A 135 -9.72 -15.39 17.41
N ALA A 136 -8.85 -15.02 16.46
CA ALA A 136 -8.93 -15.54 15.10
C ALA A 136 -8.74 -17.08 15.11
N SER A 137 -9.39 -17.78 14.18
CA SER A 137 -9.30 -19.25 14.06
C SER A 137 -7.88 -19.73 13.79
N THR A 138 -7.02 -18.90 13.19
CA THR A 138 -5.59 -19.17 12.97
C THR A 138 -4.71 -18.90 14.19
N PHE A 139 -5.29 -18.53 15.33
CA PHE A 139 -4.59 -18.32 16.59
C PHE A 139 -5.03 -19.36 17.62
N ASP A 140 -4.09 -19.99 18.31
CA ASP A 140 -4.33 -21.18 19.13
C ASP A 140 -5.22 -20.96 20.36
N PRO A 141 -5.33 -19.74 20.95
CA PRO A 141 -6.38 -19.47 21.94
C PRO A 141 -7.81 -19.67 21.44
N SER A 142 -8.08 -19.61 20.12
CA SER A 142 -9.43 -19.83 19.60
C SER A 142 -9.94 -21.25 19.91
N ILE A 143 -9.21 -22.27 19.49
CA ILE A 143 -9.53 -23.67 19.79
C ILE A 143 -9.39 -23.95 21.30
N GLY A 144 -8.41 -23.31 21.94
CA GLY A 144 -8.19 -23.41 23.38
C GLY A 144 -9.37 -22.94 24.22
N ASP A 145 -9.99 -21.82 23.87
CA ASP A 145 -11.17 -21.31 24.57
C ASP A 145 -12.39 -22.20 24.31
N ILE A 146 -12.64 -22.60 23.05
CA ILE A 146 -13.80 -23.43 22.68
C ILE A 146 -13.83 -24.74 23.49
N PHE A 147 -12.74 -25.52 23.44
CA PHE A 147 -12.74 -26.85 24.07
C PHE A 147 -12.60 -26.78 25.59
N ALA A 148 -11.85 -25.81 26.12
CA ALA A 148 -11.78 -25.63 27.57
C ALA A 148 -13.14 -25.24 28.15
N THR A 149 -13.89 -24.38 27.46
CA THR A 149 -15.25 -24.00 27.86
C THR A 149 -16.20 -25.21 27.85
N TRP A 150 -16.16 -26.03 26.79
CA TRP A 150 -16.98 -27.24 26.72
C TRP A 150 -16.60 -28.31 27.75
N ALA A 151 -15.32 -28.38 28.16
CA ALA A 151 -14.86 -29.33 29.17
C ALA A 151 -15.54 -29.16 30.54
N VAL A 152 -16.14 -27.99 30.81
CA VAL A 152 -16.90 -27.71 32.05
C VAL A 152 -18.39 -27.48 31.80
N GLY A 153 -18.89 -27.76 30.59
CA GLY A 153 -20.30 -27.59 30.24
C GLY A 153 -20.75 -26.14 30.07
N ALA A 154 -19.82 -25.20 29.97
CA ALA A 154 -20.11 -23.78 29.78
C ALA A 154 -20.48 -23.45 28.33
N ALA A 155 -21.12 -22.30 28.12
CA ALA A 155 -21.56 -21.86 26.80
C ALA A 155 -20.45 -21.10 26.05
N VAL A 156 -20.31 -21.38 24.75
CA VAL A 156 -19.46 -20.63 23.83
C VAL A 156 -20.33 -19.64 23.06
N ALA A 157 -19.98 -18.35 23.10
CA ALA A 157 -20.62 -17.30 22.33
C ALA A 157 -19.77 -16.92 21.11
N VAL A 158 -20.40 -16.82 19.95
CA VAL A 158 -19.78 -16.37 18.70
C VAL A 158 -20.53 -15.14 18.21
N ALA A 159 -19.83 -14.02 18.06
CA ALA A 159 -20.39 -12.80 17.48
C ALA A 159 -19.98 -12.70 16.00
N PRO A 160 -20.90 -12.36 15.08
CA PRO A 160 -20.54 -12.01 13.72
C PRO A 160 -19.46 -10.93 13.70
N ARG A 161 -18.44 -11.11 12.85
CA ARG A 161 -17.25 -10.25 12.80
C ARG A 161 -17.61 -8.76 12.71
N MET A 162 -18.59 -8.39 11.89
CA MET A 162 -19.07 -7.00 11.79
C MET A 162 -19.63 -6.46 13.11
N LEU A 163 -20.43 -7.24 13.85
CA LEU A 163 -21.01 -6.83 15.13
C LEU A 163 -19.95 -6.72 16.22
N PHE A 164 -19.08 -7.72 16.29
CA PHE A 164 -17.95 -7.78 17.21
C PHE A 164 -17.07 -6.53 17.10
N PHE A 165 -16.81 -6.11 15.88
CA PHE A 165 -15.92 -4.99 15.59
C PHE A 165 -16.60 -3.62 15.60
N ALA A 166 -17.89 -3.53 15.27
CA ALA A 166 -18.63 -2.28 15.35
C ALA A 166 -18.88 -1.85 16.81
N ASN A 167 -19.23 -2.79 17.69
CA ASN A 167 -19.51 -2.51 19.09
C ASN A 167 -19.34 -3.75 19.98
N LEU A 168 -18.10 -4.03 20.38
CA LEU A 168 -17.76 -5.16 21.27
C LEU A 168 -18.50 -5.08 22.62
N GLY A 169 -18.68 -3.88 23.18
CA GLY A 169 -19.43 -3.68 24.42
C GLY A 169 -20.89 -4.10 24.32
N TRP A 170 -21.56 -3.72 23.24
CA TRP A 170 -22.92 -4.16 22.95
C TRP A 170 -22.99 -5.68 22.77
N ALA A 171 -22.02 -6.28 22.06
CA ALA A 171 -21.99 -7.73 21.88
C ALA A 171 -21.84 -8.47 23.21
N ILE A 172 -20.95 -7.99 24.09
CA ILE A 172 -20.76 -8.53 25.45
C ILE A 172 -22.08 -8.49 26.23
N GLN A 173 -22.77 -7.35 26.24
CA GLN A 173 -24.03 -7.19 26.97
C GLN A 173 -25.16 -8.03 26.37
N ARG A 174 -25.31 -8.01 25.04
CA ARG A 174 -26.39 -8.70 24.33
C ARG A 174 -26.31 -10.21 24.44
N LEU A 175 -25.09 -10.76 24.43
CA LEU A 175 -24.84 -12.20 24.52
C LEU A 175 -24.67 -12.67 25.97
N GLY A 176 -24.72 -11.78 26.96
CA GLY A 176 -24.54 -12.12 28.38
C GLY A 176 -23.14 -12.67 28.67
N VAL A 177 -22.11 -12.17 28.00
CA VAL A 177 -20.73 -12.67 28.10
C VAL A 177 -20.18 -12.45 29.49
N THR A 178 -19.65 -13.51 30.09
CA THR A 178 -19.00 -13.49 31.41
C THR A 178 -17.48 -13.58 31.31
N HIS A 179 -16.95 -14.16 30.24
CA HIS A 179 -15.51 -14.30 30.02
C HIS A 179 -15.10 -13.97 28.57
N LEU A 180 -13.95 -13.34 28.42
CA LEU A 180 -13.36 -13.02 27.12
C LEU A 180 -11.84 -13.13 27.18
N THR A 181 -11.24 -13.87 26.24
CA THR A 181 -9.81 -13.82 25.97
C THR A 181 -9.55 -12.93 24.76
N CYS A 182 -8.67 -11.93 24.88
CA CYS A 182 -8.30 -11.07 23.75
C CYS A 182 -6.90 -10.46 23.90
N THR A 183 -6.46 -9.77 22.85
CA THR A 183 -5.20 -9.03 22.88
C THR A 183 -5.39 -7.67 23.55
N PRO A 184 -4.35 -7.12 24.21
CA PRO A 184 -4.38 -5.75 24.74
C PRO A 184 -4.75 -4.71 23.68
N SER A 185 -4.29 -4.89 22.42
CA SER A 185 -4.65 -4.01 21.31
C SER A 185 -6.15 -4.00 21.00
N LEU A 186 -6.81 -5.17 21.07
CA LEU A 186 -8.26 -5.26 20.90
C LEU A 186 -8.99 -4.62 22.08
N TRP A 187 -8.58 -4.94 23.30
CA TRP A 187 -9.21 -4.44 24.52
C TRP A 187 -9.14 -2.92 24.65
N GLN A 188 -8.02 -2.30 24.26
CA GLN A 188 -7.85 -0.83 24.21
C GLN A 188 -8.89 -0.09 23.36
N SER A 189 -9.53 -0.77 22.41
CA SER A 189 -10.55 -0.13 21.56
C SER A 189 -11.90 0.06 22.25
N LEU A 190 -12.14 -0.63 23.37
CA LEU A 190 -13.37 -0.48 24.13
C LEU A 190 -13.41 0.89 24.81
N GLU A 191 -14.58 1.51 24.74
CA GLU A 191 -14.89 2.68 25.56
C GLU A 191 -15.06 2.24 27.02
N ASP A 192 -14.96 3.22 27.91
CA ASP A 192 -15.12 3.03 29.35
C ASP A 192 -16.57 2.62 29.67
N LEU A 193 -16.84 1.32 29.57
CA LEU A 193 -18.13 0.70 29.85
C LEU A 193 -18.08 0.04 31.23
N GLU A 194 -19.17 0.18 31.99
CA GLU A 194 -19.33 -0.56 33.25
C GLU A 194 -19.70 -2.01 32.95
N LEU A 195 -18.76 -2.93 33.19
CA LEU A 195 -18.89 -4.36 32.95
C LEU A 195 -18.42 -5.16 34.20
N PRO A 196 -19.04 -4.96 35.38
CA PRO A 196 -18.49 -5.42 36.67
C PRO A 196 -18.39 -6.94 36.83
N ASN A 197 -19.16 -7.71 36.05
CA ASN A 197 -19.18 -9.18 36.11
C ASN A 197 -18.33 -9.85 35.02
N LEU A 198 -17.56 -9.08 34.27
CA LEU A 198 -16.74 -9.61 33.18
C LEU A 198 -15.35 -10.02 33.69
N THR A 199 -14.90 -11.20 33.30
CA THR A 199 -13.50 -11.61 33.42
C THR A 199 -12.81 -11.47 32.06
N VAL A 200 -11.73 -10.71 32.01
CA VAL A 200 -10.99 -10.44 30.77
C VAL A 200 -9.59 -11.02 30.88
N CYS A 201 -9.27 -11.94 29.98
CA CYS A 201 -7.96 -12.54 29.84
C CYS A 201 -7.18 -11.86 28.71
N LEU A 202 -6.19 -11.05 29.08
CA LEU A 202 -5.28 -10.40 28.14
C LEU A 202 -4.06 -11.29 27.88
N GLY A 203 -3.73 -11.47 26.62
CA GLY A 203 -2.59 -12.28 26.21
C GLY A 203 -2.15 -11.99 24.78
N GLY A 204 -1.03 -12.60 24.38
CA GLY A 204 -0.52 -12.52 23.02
C GLY A 204 0.34 -11.29 22.75
N GLU A 205 0.24 -10.24 23.57
CA GLU A 205 1.11 -9.04 23.55
C GLU A 205 1.46 -8.61 24.97
N ARG A 206 2.45 -7.72 25.09
CA ARG A 206 2.66 -7.00 26.33
C ARG A 206 1.51 -6.02 26.53
N SER A 207 0.79 -6.17 27.64
CA SER A 207 -0.24 -5.24 28.06
C SER A 207 0.35 -3.86 28.39
N PRO A 208 -0.21 -2.74 27.89
CA PRO A 208 0.23 -1.42 28.33
C PRO A 208 -0.15 -1.16 29.79
N GLN A 209 0.75 -0.55 30.56
CA GLN A 209 0.51 -0.23 31.97
C GLN A 209 -0.79 0.58 32.19
N PRO A 210 -1.06 1.66 31.42
CA PRO A 210 -2.28 2.44 31.63
C PRO A 210 -3.57 1.64 31.39
N LEU A 211 -3.54 0.65 30.51
CA LEU A 211 -4.68 -0.23 30.25
C LEU A 211 -4.98 -1.08 31.48
N LEU A 212 -3.94 -1.65 32.10
CA LEU A 212 -4.12 -2.51 33.26
C LEU A 212 -4.61 -1.71 34.46
N ASP A 213 -4.03 -0.54 34.73
CA ASP A 213 -4.45 0.32 35.85
C ASP A 213 -5.91 0.76 35.72
N LEU A 214 -6.36 1.09 34.51
CA LEU A 214 -7.74 1.47 34.23
C LEU A 214 -8.73 0.33 34.49
N TRP A 215 -8.46 -0.87 33.96
CA TRP A 215 -9.44 -1.96 33.94
C TRP A 215 -9.35 -2.90 35.16
N ALA A 216 -8.18 -3.04 35.79
CA ALA A 216 -8.02 -3.90 36.96
C ALA A 216 -8.82 -3.40 38.18
N SER A 217 -9.24 -2.14 38.19
CA SER A 217 -10.13 -1.58 39.21
C SER A 217 -11.62 -1.82 38.94
N LYS A 218 -11.99 -2.18 37.70
CA LYS A 218 -13.39 -2.23 37.22
C LYS A 218 -13.92 -3.64 37.01
N LEU A 219 -13.04 -4.59 36.72
CA LEU A 219 -13.40 -5.96 36.37
C LEU A 219 -12.29 -6.94 36.78
N THR A 220 -12.54 -8.24 36.64
CA THR A 220 -11.48 -9.24 36.86
C THR A 220 -10.55 -9.27 35.66
N LEU A 221 -9.43 -8.57 35.76
CA LEU A 221 -8.43 -8.49 34.70
C LEU A 221 -7.32 -9.53 34.93
N LEU A 222 -7.10 -10.37 33.93
CA LEU A 222 -6.11 -11.43 33.94
C LEU A 222 -5.05 -11.15 32.87
N ASN A 223 -3.77 -11.27 33.22
CA ASN A 223 -2.65 -11.15 32.29
C ASN A 223 -2.03 -12.54 32.10
N THR A 224 -1.85 -12.96 30.86
CA THR A 224 -1.38 -14.31 30.51
C THR A 224 -0.17 -14.27 29.59
N TYR A 225 0.65 -15.32 29.69
CA TYR A 225 1.80 -15.52 28.82
C TYR A 225 1.87 -16.97 28.37
N GLY A 226 2.26 -17.17 27.11
CA GLY A 226 2.31 -18.47 26.46
C GLY A 226 2.88 -18.37 25.06
N THR A 227 3.25 -19.52 24.54
CA THR A 227 3.73 -19.71 23.17
C THR A 227 2.94 -20.85 22.54
N THR A 228 2.72 -20.80 21.22
CA THR A 228 2.03 -21.87 20.49
C THR A 228 2.75 -23.21 20.68
N GLU A 229 4.07 -23.19 20.79
CA GLU A 229 4.92 -24.36 21.07
C GLU A 229 4.69 -24.98 22.45
N CYS A 230 4.06 -24.25 23.37
CA CYS A 230 3.67 -24.75 24.70
C CYS A 230 2.16 -24.65 24.93
N THR A 231 1.36 -24.84 23.87
CA THR A 231 -0.10 -24.97 23.92
C THR A 231 -0.80 -23.80 24.62
N VAL A 232 -1.14 -22.76 23.85
CA VAL A 232 -2.00 -21.63 24.28
C VAL A 232 -1.37 -20.74 25.37
N TRP A 233 -1.69 -20.95 26.65
CA TRP A 233 -1.17 -20.15 27.77
C TRP A 233 -0.47 -21.03 28.79
N GLN A 234 0.63 -20.51 29.34
CA GLN A 234 1.50 -21.19 30.29
C GLN A 234 1.42 -20.57 31.68
N THR A 235 1.25 -19.25 31.78
CA THR A 235 1.13 -18.53 33.06
C THR A 235 -0.10 -17.63 33.10
N LEU A 236 -0.53 -17.33 34.32
CA LEU A 236 -1.67 -16.47 34.61
C LEU A 236 -1.39 -15.60 35.84
N ARG A 237 -1.69 -14.29 35.74
CA ARG A 237 -1.79 -13.37 36.87
C ARG A 237 -3.15 -12.68 36.89
N ARG A 238 -3.78 -12.60 38.06
CA ARG A 238 -4.86 -11.64 38.31
C ARG A 238 -4.25 -10.29 38.64
N MET A 239 -4.51 -9.29 37.80
CA MET A 239 -3.95 -7.95 37.93
C MET A 239 -4.68 -7.15 39.00
N LYS A 240 -3.93 -6.34 39.74
CA LYS A 240 -4.43 -5.28 40.63
C LYS A 240 -3.94 -3.92 40.16
N PRO A 241 -4.64 -2.81 40.46
CA PRO A 241 -4.14 -1.46 40.17
C PRO A 241 -2.72 -1.25 40.74
N GLY A 242 -1.79 -0.75 39.92
CA GLY A 242 -0.40 -0.53 40.29
C GLY A 242 0.54 -1.74 40.14
N ASP A 243 0.02 -2.93 39.80
CA ASP A 243 0.87 -4.06 39.43
C ASP A 243 1.64 -3.76 38.15
N LYS A 244 2.90 -4.22 38.05
CA LYS A 244 3.69 -4.08 36.82
C LYS A 244 3.10 -4.91 35.68
N ALA A 245 2.93 -4.30 34.51
CA ALA A 245 2.41 -4.97 33.32
C ALA A 245 3.32 -6.09 32.75
N THR A 246 4.58 -6.13 33.19
CA THR A 246 5.54 -7.19 32.86
C THR A 246 5.28 -8.48 33.64
N LEU A 247 4.51 -8.43 34.73
CA LEU A 247 4.16 -9.60 35.53
C LEU A 247 3.05 -10.40 34.84
N VAL A 248 3.35 -11.65 34.54
CA VAL A 248 2.44 -12.59 33.85
C VAL A 248 2.11 -13.81 34.71
N GLY A 249 2.57 -13.81 35.96
CA GLY A 249 2.06 -14.69 37.01
C GLY A 249 2.73 -16.04 37.06
N CYS A 250 2.01 -16.99 37.65
CA CYS A 250 2.52 -18.33 37.94
C CYS A 250 2.12 -19.32 36.84
N PRO A 251 2.87 -20.43 36.66
CA PRO A 251 2.50 -21.48 35.73
C PRO A 251 1.16 -22.13 36.07
N TYR A 252 0.39 -22.50 35.04
CA TYR A 252 -0.75 -23.40 35.19
C TYR A 252 -0.30 -24.77 35.70
N GLN A 253 -1.22 -25.52 36.34
CA GLN A 253 -0.92 -26.84 36.88
C GLN A 253 -0.34 -27.78 35.80
N GLY A 254 0.71 -28.52 36.17
CA GLY A 254 1.40 -29.42 35.26
C GLY A 254 2.44 -28.76 34.35
N ASN A 255 2.61 -27.44 34.44
CA ASN A 255 3.64 -26.69 33.71
C ASN A 255 4.69 -26.10 34.65
N GLU A 256 5.87 -25.87 34.11
CA GLU A 256 6.99 -25.28 34.82
C GLU A 256 7.65 -24.18 33.99
N ILE A 257 8.22 -23.18 34.67
CA ILE A 257 9.01 -22.12 34.05
C ILE A 257 10.39 -22.12 34.70
N GLN A 258 11.42 -21.93 33.89
CA GLN A 258 12.80 -21.73 34.32
C GLN A 258 13.41 -20.58 33.52
N ILE A 259 14.44 -19.96 34.08
CA ILE A 259 15.23 -18.92 33.41
C ILE A 259 16.63 -19.47 33.17
N LEU A 260 17.05 -19.57 31.92
CA LEU A 260 18.39 -20.05 31.53
C LEU A 260 19.26 -18.92 31.02
N GLU A 261 20.57 -19.12 31.06
CA GLU A 261 21.51 -18.31 30.28
C GLU A 261 21.16 -18.39 28.78
N ARG A 262 21.25 -17.26 28.09
CA ARG A 262 20.79 -17.10 26.69
C ARG A 262 21.36 -18.12 25.71
N ASP A 263 22.67 -18.37 25.76
CA ASP A 263 23.36 -19.26 24.84
C ASP A 263 23.89 -20.52 25.55
N GLY A 264 23.31 -20.84 26.71
CA GLY A 264 23.77 -21.90 27.60
C GLY A 264 22.63 -22.69 28.25
N MET A 265 23.01 -23.62 29.13
CA MET A 265 22.11 -24.47 29.90
C MET A 265 22.13 -24.16 31.40
N LYS A 266 22.87 -23.13 31.81
CA LYS A 266 22.95 -22.69 33.21
C LYS A 266 21.62 -22.07 33.60
N VAL A 267 21.05 -22.52 34.72
CA VAL A 267 19.89 -21.87 35.36
C VAL A 267 20.35 -20.57 36.01
N MET A 268 19.64 -19.48 35.74
CA MET A 268 19.90 -18.16 36.33
C MET A 268 19.46 -18.11 37.78
N ASP A 269 20.14 -17.31 38.61
CA ASP A 269 19.73 -17.12 39.99
C ASP A 269 18.43 -16.30 40.08
N ALA A 270 17.70 -16.41 41.20
CA ALA A 270 16.46 -15.67 41.40
C ALA A 270 16.70 -14.15 41.30
N GLY A 271 15.87 -13.46 40.51
CA GLY A 271 16.05 -12.02 40.24
C GLY A 271 17.00 -11.68 39.08
N GLU A 272 17.71 -12.65 38.51
CA GLU A 272 18.54 -12.43 37.32
C GLU A 272 17.76 -12.59 36.01
N VAL A 273 18.12 -11.78 35.01
CA VAL A 273 17.51 -11.83 33.68
C VAL A 273 18.19 -12.89 32.83
N GLY A 274 17.40 -13.78 32.24
CA GLY A 274 17.85 -14.75 31.25
C GLY A 274 16.74 -15.11 30.26
N GLU A 275 16.92 -16.17 29.49
CA GLU A 275 15.91 -16.69 28.57
C GLU A 275 14.87 -17.54 29.30
N ILE A 276 13.59 -17.27 29.02
CA ILE A 276 12.47 -18.05 29.52
C ILE A 276 12.46 -19.40 28.80
N VAL A 277 12.46 -20.48 29.57
CA VAL A 277 12.20 -21.83 29.06
C VAL A 277 10.97 -22.43 29.74
N GLN A 278 10.18 -23.15 28.95
CA GLN A 278 8.88 -23.69 29.36
C GLN A 278 8.93 -25.22 29.38
N GLY A 279 8.48 -25.82 30.48
CA GLY A 279 8.49 -27.26 30.71
C GLY A 279 7.11 -27.77 31.13
N GLY A 280 6.96 -29.10 31.18
CA GLY A 280 5.76 -29.76 31.66
C GLY A 280 4.85 -30.31 30.56
N VAL A 281 3.58 -30.57 30.92
CA VAL A 281 2.66 -31.37 30.09
C VAL A 281 2.27 -30.68 28.79
N GLN A 282 2.24 -29.34 28.76
CA GLN A 282 1.81 -28.57 27.59
C GLN A 282 2.92 -28.31 26.55
N VAL A 283 4.15 -28.80 26.75
CA VAL A 283 5.22 -28.67 25.76
C VAL A 283 4.87 -29.48 24.50
N GLY A 284 4.90 -28.83 23.34
CA GLY A 284 4.52 -29.41 22.06
C GLY A 284 5.48 -30.50 21.55
N ILE A 285 5.05 -31.18 20.49
CA ILE A 285 5.81 -32.26 19.85
C ILE A 285 7.02 -31.72 19.08
N GLY A 286 6.89 -30.52 18.50
CA GLY A 286 7.94 -29.91 17.69
C GLY A 286 7.39 -29.18 16.48
N TYR A 287 8.27 -28.92 15.52
CA TYR A 287 7.90 -28.32 14.24
C TYR A 287 7.79 -29.39 13.14
N HIS A 288 6.67 -29.41 12.42
CA HIS A 288 6.42 -30.35 11.33
C HIS A 288 7.49 -30.20 10.24
N ASN A 289 8.07 -31.32 9.80
CA ASN A 289 9.14 -31.38 8.79
C ASN A 289 10.37 -30.49 9.07
N ARG A 290 10.64 -30.13 10.33
CA ARG A 290 11.80 -29.32 10.73
C ARG A 290 12.54 -29.94 11.94
N PRO A 291 13.18 -31.11 11.78
CA PRO A 291 13.83 -31.81 12.89
C PRO A 291 15.01 -31.02 13.49
N GLN A 292 15.79 -30.30 12.69
CA GLN A 292 16.92 -29.51 13.20
C GLN A 292 16.44 -28.35 14.08
N LEU A 293 15.45 -27.58 13.61
CA LEU A 293 14.86 -26.49 14.39
C LEU A 293 14.13 -27.02 15.64
N THR A 294 13.52 -28.20 15.53
CA THR A 294 12.90 -28.87 16.69
C THR A 294 13.96 -29.21 17.74
N ALA A 295 15.08 -29.81 17.35
CA ALA A 295 16.16 -30.12 18.29
C ALA A 295 16.81 -28.87 18.90
N GLU A 296 16.89 -27.77 18.15
CA GLU A 296 17.41 -26.49 18.64
C GLU A 296 16.50 -25.86 19.70
N LYS A 297 15.18 -25.86 19.47
CA LYS A 297 14.22 -25.16 20.35
C LYS A 297 13.61 -26.03 21.44
N PHE A 298 13.39 -27.32 21.17
CA PHE A 298 12.83 -28.30 22.10
C PHE A 298 13.97 -29.11 22.71
N ILE A 299 14.59 -28.52 23.72
CA ILE A 299 15.75 -29.06 24.41
C ILE A 299 15.33 -30.12 25.43
N GLU A 300 16.27 -30.99 25.79
CA GLU A 300 16.11 -31.96 26.87
C GLU A 300 16.98 -31.53 28.05
N ILE A 301 16.37 -31.43 29.23
CA ILE A 301 17.07 -31.18 30.48
C ILE A 301 17.16 -32.52 31.22
N PRO A 302 18.38 -33.06 31.47
CA PRO A 302 18.55 -34.34 32.14
C PRO A 302 17.76 -34.44 33.45
N GLY A 303 16.97 -35.51 33.59
CA GLY A 303 16.11 -35.74 34.76
C GLY A 303 14.85 -34.88 34.85
N ARG A 304 14.66 -33.89 33.95
CA ARG A 304 13.47 -33.02 33.91
C ARG A 304 12.67 -33.13 32.61
N GLY A 305 13.15 -33.92 31.65
CA GLY A 305 12.46 -34.17 30.38
C GLY A 305 12.60 -32.99 29.40
N ARG A 306 11.57 -32.80 28.57
CA ARG A 306 11.59 -31.85 27.45
C ARG A 306 11.15 -30.45 27.88
N TRP A 307 11.86 -29.45 27.37
CA TRP A 307 11.64 -28.03 27.59
C TRP A 307 11.70 -27.27 26.26
N TYR A 308 11.06 -26.11 26.19
CA TYR A 308 11.05 -25.25 25.01
C TYR A 308 11.71 -23.90 25.31
N ARG A 309 12.65 -23.48 24.46
CA ARG A 309 13.30 -22.16 24.49
C ARG A 309 12.46 -21.12 23.75
N THR A 310 11.98 -20.08 24.44
CA THR A 310 11.00 -19.15 23.85
C THR A 310 11.61 -18.00 23.05
N GLY A 311 12.89 -17.69 23.28
CA GLY A 311 13.55 -16.47 22.81
C GLY A 311 13.14 -15.20 23.58
N ASP A 312 12.23 -15.31 24.55
CA ASP A 312 11.81 -14.20 25.42
C ASP A 312 12.74 -14.11 26.63
N GLY A 313 13.12 -12.89 26.99
CA GLY A 313 13.85 -12.59 28.22
C GLY A 313 12.91 -12.42 29.40
N GLY A 314 13.26 -13.01 30.54
CA GLY A 314 12.45 -12.94 31.75
C GLY A 314 13.26 -13.10 33.03
N VAL A 315 12.57 -12.89 34.13
CA VAL A 315 13.08 -13.08 35.50
C VAL A 315 11.98 -13.72 36.35
N LEU A 316 12.37 -14.60 37.27
CA LEU A 316 11.48 -15.20 38.25
C LEU A 316 11.59 -14.51 39.60
N HIS A 317 10.44 -14.08 40.14
CA HIS A 317 10.28 -13.60 41.51
C HIS A 317 9.55 -14.69 42.31
N GLY A 318 10.31 -15.63 42.87
CA GLY A 318 9.74 -16.87 43.40
C GLY A 318 9.21 -17.73 42.25
N ASN A 319 7.89 -18.00 42.23
CA ASN A 319 7.24 -18.72 41.12
C ASN A 319 6.52 -17.76 40.14
N GLU A 320 6.69 -16.46 40.32
CA GLU A 320 6.04 -15.46 39.50
C GLU A 320 6.95 -15.00 38.36
N LEU A 321 6.47 -15.13 37.13
CA LEU A 321 7.21 -14.72 35.93
C LEU A 321 7.01 -13.24 35.63
N GLU A 322 8.12 -12.53 35.46
CA GLU A 322 8.17 -11.20 34.84
C GLU A 322 8.83 -11.31 33.45
N VAL A 323 8.13 -10.86 32.41
CA VAL A 323 8.63 -10.84 31.02
C VAL A 323 9.27 -9.48 30.73
N VAL A 324 10.55 -9.49 30.38
CA VAL A 324 11.37 -8.28 30.18
C VAL A 324 11.35 -7.83 28.71
N GLY A 325 11.31 -8.76 27.77
CA GLY A 325 11.32 -8.47 26.33
C GLY A 325 11.72 -9.67 25.49
N ARG A 326 12.17 -9.44 24.25
CA ARG A 326 12.71 -10.48 23.36
C ARG A 326 14.20 -10.30 23.16
N PHE A 327 14.91 -11.42 23.02
CA PHE A 327 16.33 -11.42 22.67
C PHE A 327 16.58 -11.57 21.17
N ASP A 328 15.56 -11.96 20.40
CA ASP A 328 15.60 -12.09 18.94
C ASP A 328 14.88 -10.94 18.22
N SER A 329 14.84 -11.01 16.88
CA SER A 329 14.23 -10.00 16.00
C SER A 329 12.71 -10.11 15.86
N GLN A 330 12.09 -11.07 16.54
CA GLN A 330 10.67 -11.32 16.38
C GLN A 330 9.85 -10.24 17.09
N VAL A 331 8.70 -9.90 16.52
CA VAL A 331 7.80 -8.90 17.08
C VAL A 331 6.40 -9.46 17.21
N LYS A 332 5.61 -8.86 18.10
CA LYS A 332 4.17 -9.12 18.23
C LYS A 332 3.42 -7.93 17.66
N ILE A 333 2.60 -8.17 16.63
CA ILE A 333 1.79 -7.15 15.96
C ILE A 333 0.34 -7.53 16.15
N ARG A 334 -0.37 -6.82 17.04
CA ARG A 334 -1.78 -7.07 17.37
C ARG A 334 -2.04 -8.50 17.85
N GLY A 335 -1.11 -9.04 18.62
CA GLY A 335 -1.11 -10.40 19.17
C GLY A 335 -0.59 -11.47 18.24
N MET A 336 -0.37 -11.14 16.96
CA MET A 336 0.21 -12.05 15.99
C MET A 336 1.73 -12.05 16.11
N ARG A 337 2.30 -13.23 16.25
CA ARG A 337 3.75 -13.44 16.24
C ARG A 337 4.27 -13.30 14.81
N VAL A 338 5.13 -12.31 14.57
CA VAL A 338 5.64 -11.96 13.23
C VAL A 338 7.17 -11.88 13.25
N GLU A 339 7.80 -12.59 12.32
CA GLU A 339 9.24 -12.49 12.07
C GLU A 339 9.50 -11.39 11.05
N LEU A 340 10.29 -10.38 11.41
CA LEU A 340 10.59 -9.27 10.49
C LEU A 340 11.27 -9.78 9.20
N GLY A 341 12.08 -10.83 9.30
CA GLY A 341 12.71 -11.48 8.15
C GLY A 341 11.71 -12.11 7.15
N GLU A 342 10.53 -12.56 7.59
CA GLU A 342 9.46 -13.04 6.70
C GLU A 342 8.90 -11.89 5.87
N ILE A 343 8.71 -10.73 6.50
CA ILE A 343 8.26 -9.53 5.80
C ILE A 343 9.33 -9.03 4.83
N GLU A 344 10.58 -8.94 5.28
CA GLU A 344 11.72 -8.50 4.45
C GLU A 344 11.85 -9.36 3.19
N SER A 345 11.83 -10.69 3.36
CA SER A 345 11.92 -11.64 2.25
C SER A 345 10.70 -11.56 1.33
N GLY A 346 9.50 -11.45 1.90
CA GLY A 346 8.25 -11.32 1.14
C GLY A 346 8.19 -10.04 0.31
N VAL A 347 8.66 -8.91 0.85
CA VAL A 347 8.73 -7.63 0.13
C VAL A 347 9.74 -7.70 -1.03
N VAL A 348 10.93 -8.26 -0.80
CA VAL A 348 11.93 -8.44 -1.87
C VAL A 348 11.41 -9.37 -2.96
N LYS A 349 10.79 -10.49 -2.59
CA LYS A 349 10.21 -11.45 -3.54
C LYS A 349 9.08 -10.83 -4.36
N ALA A 350 8.19 -10.06 -3.71
CA ALA A 350 7.06 -9.40 -4.37
C ALA A 350 7.50 -8.38 -5.43
N ALA A 351 8.69 -7.80 -5.30
CA ALA A 351 9.26 -6.82 -6.22
C ALA A 351 10.62 -7.29 -6.76
N ALA A 352 10.71 -8.58 -7.10
CA ALA A 352 11.91 -9.18 -7.68
C ALA A 352 12.37 -8.40 -8.93
N GLY A 353 13.69 -8.18 -9.06
CA GLY A 353 14.30 -7.38 -10.12
C GLY A 353 14.39 -5.88 -9.78
N LEU A 354 13.44 -5.34 -9.03
CA LEU A 354 13.47 -3.95 -8.54
C LEU A 354 14.21 -3.81 -7.21
N LEU A 355 13.95 -4.72 -6.26
CA LEU A 355 14.55 -4.70 -4.93
C LEU A 355 15.62 -5.78 -4.79
N SER A 356 16.74 -5.41 -4.16
CA SER A 356 17.84 -6.34 -3.84
C SER A 356 17.85 -6.77 -2.37
N ASN A 357 17.35 -5.91 -1.48
CA ASN A 357 17.29 -6.20 -0.05
C ASN A 357 16.18 -5.38 0.61
N CYS A 358 15.75 -5.79 1.80
CA CYS A 358 14.79 -5.05 2.61
C CYS A 358 15.14 -5.18 4.09
N ALA A 359 14.95 -4.10 4.83
CA ALA A 359 14.94 -4.11 6.29
C ALA A 359 13.59 -3.60 6.78
N VAL A 360 12.95 -4.30 7.72
CA VAL A 360 11.63 -3.92 8.23
C VAL A 360 11.75 -3.52 9.70
N LYS A 361 11.02 -2.48 10.07
CA LYS A 361 10.90 -2.02 11.46
C LYS A 361 9.47 -1.86 11.88
N LEU A 362 9.18 -2.33 13.09
CA LEU A 362 7.98 -1.94 13.83
C LEU A 362 8.22 -0.55 14.45
N ARG A 363 7.31 0.39 14.19
CA ARG A 363 7.31 1.74 14.78
C ARG A 363 6.27 1.83 15.88
N ASP A 364 6.40 2.86 16.72
CA ASP A 364 5.41 3.19 17.76
C ASP A 364 4.02 3.33 17.14
N GLY A 365 2.99 2.78 17.82
CA GLY A 365 1.64 2.64 17.25
C GLY A 365 1.42 1.35 16.46
N GLY A 366 2.42 0.47 16.35
CA GLY A 366 2.22 -0.91 15.87
C GLY A 366 2.08 -1.03 14.35
N PHE A 367 2.72 -0.14 13.59
CA PHE A 367 2.80 -0.21 12.13
C PHE A 367 4.21 -0.51 11.64
N LEU A 368 4.28 -1.16 10.48
CA LEU A 368 5.51 -1.63 9.86
C LEU A 368 6.01 -0.63 8.82
N VAL A 369 7.32 -0.37 8.81
CA VAL A 369 8.00 0.42 7.78
C VAL A 369 9.04 -0.46 7.12
N ALA A 370 8.96 -0.61 5.81
CA ALA A 370 9.93 -1.32 4.99
C ALA A 370 10.92 -0.34 4.36
N TYR A 371 12.21 -0.59 4.58
CA TYR A 371 13.33 0.12 3.97
C TYR A 371 13.86 -0.77 2.85
N CYS A 372 13.65 -0.36 1.61
CA CYS A 372 13.82 -1.18 0.44
C CYS A 372 15.05 -0.74 -0.34
N GLN A 373 16.07 -1.60 -0.41
CA GLN A 373 17.24 -1.35 -1.22
C GLN A 373 16.92 -1.63 -2.69
N VAL A 374 16.99 -0.62 -3.54
CA VAL A 374 16.85 -0.81 -4.99
C VAL A 374 18.04 -1.57 -5.56
N SER A 375 17.81 -2.39 -6.58
CA SER A 375 18.87 -3.13 -7.27
C SER A 375 19.89 -2.18 -7.91
N THR A 376 21.13 -2.63 -8.08
CA THR A 376 22.26 -1.79 -8.54
C THR A 376 22.00 -1.12 -9.89
N ALA A 377 21.24 -1.76 -10.79
CA ALA A 377 20.83 -1.17 -12.06
C ALA A 377 19.85 0.01 -11.89
N ALA A 378 19.01 -0.02 -10.85
CA ALA A 378 18.08 1.06 -10.49
C ALA A 378 18.73 2.17 -9.64
N ALA A 379 19.71 1.80 -8.80
CA ALA A 379 20.35 2.73 -7.87
C ALA A 379 21.19 3.83 -8.56
N VAL A 380 21.73 3.56 -9.75
CA VAL A 380 22.54 4.53 -10.54
C VAL A 380 21.75 5.79 -10.92
N MET A 381 20.41 5.73 -10.90
CA MET A 381 19.53 6.80 -11.37
C MET A 381 18.86 7.61 -10.25
N MET A 382 19.17 7.31 -8.98
CA MET A 382 18.64 8.10 -7.85
C MET A 382 19.53 9.31 -7.56
N HIS A 383 18.96 10.52 -7.65
CA HIS A 383 19.67 11.77 -7.32
C HIS A 383 19.90 11.96 -5.80
N GLU A 384 19.11 11.29 -4.96
CA GLU A 384 19.21 11.33 -3.49
C GLU A 384 19.54 9.95 -2.91
N SER A 385 20.12 9.92 -1.69
CA SER A 385 20.49 8.69 -0.99
C SER A 385 19.29 7.79 -0.62
N TYR A 386 18.11 8.39 -0.46
CA TYR A 386 16.83 7.72 -0.24
C TYR A 386 15.71 8.60 -0.79
N CYS A 387 14.57 8.01 -1.16
CA CYS A 387 13.37 8.76 -1.55
C CYS A 387 12.09 8.04 -1.13
N ILE A 388 11.03 8.81 -0.91
CA ILE A 388 9.67 8.30 -0.70
C ILE A 388 8.87 8.72 -1.93
N LEU A 389 8.46 7.75 -2.74
CA LEU A 389 7.58 7.99 -3.88
C LEU A 389 6.21 7.41 -3.52
N PRO A 390 5.19 8.23 -3.16
CA PRO A 390 3.88 7.74 -2.75
C PRO A 390 3.27 6.72 -3.73
N VAL A 391 3.51 6.95 -5.02
CA VAL A 391 3.04 6.09 -6.11
C VAL A 391 3.77 4.72 -6.09
N MET A 392 5.05 4.67 -5.74
CA MET A 392 5.81 3.43 -5.55
C MET A 392 5.36 2.67 -4.30
N SER A 393 4.98 3.36 -3.22
CA SER A 393 4.47 2.74 -2.01
C SER A 393 3.18 1.95 -2.26
N ASP A 394 2.25 2.51 -3.05
CA ASP A 394 1.02 1.80 -3.46
C ASP A 394 1.36 0.54 -4.28
N PHE A 395 2.31 0.63 -5.22
CA PHE A 395 2.77 -0.51 -6.02
C PHE A 395 3.38 -1.62 -5.15
N LEU A 396 4.32 -1.26 -4.27
CA LEU A 396 4.99 -2.22 -3.38
C LEU A 396 4.01 -2.84 -2.38
N LEU A 397 3.06 -2.06 -1.85
CA LEU A 397 1.99 -2.57 -1.00
C LEU A 397 1.12 -3.59 -1.75
N GLN A 398 0.68 -3.25 -2.96
CA GLN A 398 -0.14 -4.12 -3.79
C GLN A 398 0.59 -5.43 -4.12
N ARG A 399 1.87 -5.37 -4.50
CA ARG A 399 2.64 -6.59 -4.80
C ARG A 399 2.89 -7.41 -3.53
N SER A 400 3.28 -6.77 -2.44
CA SER A 400 3.51 -7.44 -1.16
C SER A 400 2.26 -8.16 -0.67
N SER A 401 1.06 -7.63 -0.94
CA SER A 401 -0.23 -8.25 -0.59
C SER A 401 -0.50 -9.60 -1.28
N LYS A 402 0.24 -9.91 -2.35
CA LYS A 402 0.17 -11.22 -3.03
C LYS A 402 1.02 -12.29 -2.34
N GLU A 403 2.04 -11.89 -1.58
CA GLU A 403 2.98 -12.80 -0.92
C GLU A 403 2.74 -12.88 0.60
N LEU A 404 2.35 -11.77 1.23
CA LEU A 404 2.28 -11.62 2.68
C LEU A 404 0.84 -11.46 3.19
N PRO A 405 0.49 -12.06 4.34
CA PRO A 405 -0.74 -11.76 5.07
C PRO A 405 -0.88 -10.27 5.35
N ARG A 406 -2.13 -9.81 5.47
CA ARG A 406 -2.45 -8.39 5.71
C ARG A 406 -1.77 -7.80 6.95
N HIS A 407 -1.67 -8.57 8.03
CA HIS A 407 -1.06 -8.10 9.28
C HIS A 407 0.47 -7.99 9.20
N MET A 408 1.08 -8.60 8.17
CA MET A 408 2.52 -8.53 7.87
C MET A 408 2.86 -7.44 6.85
N LEU A 409 1.88 -6.78 6.25
CA LEU A 409 2.13 -5.76 5.23
C LEU A 409 2.69 -4.47 5.85
N PRO A 410 3.82 -3.95 5.34
CA PRO A 410 4.30 -2.62 5.68
C PRO A 410 3.29 -1.52 5.32
N SER A 411 3.11 -0.58 6.23
CA SER A 411 2.31 0.64 6.01
C SER A 411 3.05 1.67 5.16
N LYS A 412 4.39 1.66 5.20
CA LYS A 412 5.25 2.59 4.46
C LYS A 412 6.41 1.85 3.82
N PHE A 413 6.79 2.28 2.62
CA PHE A 413 7.96 1.81 1.89
C PHE A 413 8.88 2.99 1.63
N ILE A 414 10.15 2.86 2.03
CA ILE A 414 11.19 3.88 1.83
C ILE A 414 12.24 3.27 0.93
N LEU A 415 12.42 3.83 -0.27
CA LEU A 415 13.45 3.34 -1.18
C LEU A 415 14.81 3.92 -0.80
N MET A 416 15.84 3.08 -0.84
CA MET A 416 17.21 3.44 -0.51
C MET A 416 18.18 2.90 -1.55
N GLN A 417 19.23 3.65 -1.86
CA GLN A 417 20.32 3.14 -2.70
C GLN A 417 21.08 2.00 -2.01
N ARG A 418 21.31 2.14 -0.69
CA ARG A 418 21.99 1.16 0.15
C ARG A 418 21.41 1.17 1.55
N LEU A 419 21.21 -0.01 2.14
CA LEU A 419 20.89 -0.12 3.56
C LEU A 419 22.14 0.17 4.40
N PRO A 420 22.03 0.95 5.48
CA PRO A 420 23.14 1.16 6.40
C PRO A 420 23.48 -0.16 7.08
N LEU A 421 24.77 -0.49 7.16
CA LEU A 421 25.27 -1.71 7.78
C LEU A 421 26.14 -1.36 8.99
N THR A 422 26.04 -2.17 10.03
CA THR A 422 26.98 -2.24 11.16
C THR A 422 28.34 -2.74 10.67
N PRO A 423 29.43 -2.54 11.45
CA PRO A 423 30.75 -3.10 11.13
C PRO A 423 30.76 -4.62 10.93
N ASN A 424 29.78 -5.33 11.50
CA ASN A 424 29.60 -6.78 11.38
C ASN A 424 28.77 -7.18 10.14
N GLY A 425 28.45 -6.25 9.24
CA GLY A 425 27.70 -6.52 8.01
C GLY A 425 26.19 -6.72 8.18
N LYS A 426 25.64 -6.55 9.39
CA LYS A 426 24.17 -6.56 9.64
C LYS A 426 23.58 -5.18 9.42
N VAL A 427 22.31 -5.07 9.02
CA VAL A 427 21.63 -3.77 8.88
C VAL A 427 21.67 -3.00 10.21
N ASP A 428 22.19 -1.78 10.17
CA ASP A 428 22.16 -0.88 11.32
C ASP A 428 20.80 -0.19 11.40
N GLY A 429 19.94 -0.76 12.23
CA GLY A 429 18.63 -0.20 12.46
C GLY A 429 18.68 1.26 12.94
N LYS A 430 19.65 1.64 13.79
CA LYS A 430 19.69 3.01 14.35
C LYS A 430 20.02 4.06 13.29
N ALA A 431 20.74 3.67 12.24
CA ALA A 431 21.09 4.53 11.12
C ALA A 431 20.00 4.61 10.03
N LEU A 432 18.90 3.85 10.15
CA LEU A 432 17.79 3.95 9.21
C LEU A 432 17.05 5.28 9.37
N PRO A 433 16.74 5.98 8.26
CA PRO A 433 16.09 7.29 8.32
C PRO A 433 14.72 7.21 8.98
N GLU A 434 14.31 8.30 9.63
CA GLU A 434 12.94 8.40 10.10
C GLU A 434 11.97 8.38 8.92
N ALA A 435 10.83 7.73 9.11
CA ALA A 435 9.77 7.70 8.13
C ALA A 435 9.02 9.03 8.14
N VAL A 436 9.69 10.11 7.72
CA VAL A 436 9.07 11.43 7.56
C VAL A 436 7.91 11.26 6.57
N ASP A 437 6.72 11.73 6.93
CA ASP A 437 5.60 11.71 6.00
C ASP A 437 5.96 12.54 4.77
N ALA A 438 6.13 11.89 3.63
CA ALA A 438 6.14 12.56 2.35
C ALA A 438 4.72 12.98 1.97
N SER A 439 4.10 13.81 2.82
CA SER A 439 2.87 14.55 2.52
C SER A 439 3.19 16.04 2.49
N SER A 440 4.11 16.42 1.61
CA SER A 440 4.28 17.83 1.21
C SER A 440 4.26 17.96 -0.31
N CYS A 441 3.15 17.54 -0.92
CA CYS A 441 2.79 18.00 -2.26
C CYS A 441 1.31 18.40 -2.29
N ALA A 442 1.10 19.72 -2.28
CA ALA A 442 -0.11 20.47 -2.61
C ALA A 442 -1.35 20.23 -1.72
N SER A 443 -1.63 21.21 -0.85
CA SER A 443 -2.91 21.39 -0.18
C SER A 443 -4.04 21.53 -1.21
N THR A 444 -4.73 20.44 -1.47
CA THR A 444 -6.00 20.48 -2.20
C THR A 444 -7.08 20.87 -1.19
N SER A 445 -7.95 21.83 -1.51
CA SER A 445 -9.04 22.22 -0.60
C SER A 445 -9.98 21.03 -0.40
N LEU A 446 -10.09 20.56 0.85
CA LEU A 446 -11.02 19.50 1.21
C LEU A 446 -12.47 19.99 1.07
N THR A 447 -13.33 19.16 0.50
CA THR A 447 -14.79 19.35 0.57
C THR A 447 -15.28 19.25 2.03
N SER A 448 -16.49 19.74 2.32
CA SER A 448 -17.03 19.71 3.69
C SER A 448 -17.14 18.27 4.25
N LEU A 449 -17.43 17.27 3.41
CA LEU A 449 -17.48 15.86 3.84
C LEU A 449 -16.08 15.27 4.04
N GLU A 450 -15.15 15.63 3.15
CA GLU A 450 -13.74 15.24 3.30
C GLU A 450 -13.12 15.84 4.57
N ARG A 451 -13.52 17.06 4.97
CA ARG A 451 -13.10 17.65 6.26
C ARG A 451 -13.60 16.83 7.45
N VAL A 452 -14.87 16.43 7.47
CA VAL A 452 -15.39 15.60 8.58
C VAL A 452 -14.64 14.27 8.68
N VAL A 453 -14.43 13.59 7.56
CA VAL A 453 -13.68 12.32 7.54
C VAL A 453 -12.20 12.53 7.91
N ALA A 454 -11.57 13.62 7.42
CA ALA A 454 -10.20 13.98 7.76
C ALA A 454 -10.06 14.24 9.26
N THR A 455 -10.95 15.00 9.88
CA THR A 455 -10.95 15.22 11.35
C THR A 455 -11.03 13.90 12.10
N VAL A 456 -11.93 13.00 11.70
CA VAL A 456 -12.03 11.67 12.32
C VAL A 456 -10.72 10.89 12.16
N TRP A 457 -10.07 10.95 10.99
CA TRP A 457 -8.77 10.32 10.77
C TRP A 457 -7.67 10.95 11.63
N GLU A 458 -7.58 12.28 11.70
CA GLU A 458 -6.59 12.99 12.52
C GLU A 458 -6.69 12.61 13.99
N GLU A 459 -7.92 12.58 14.54
CA GLU A 459 -8.15 12.22 15.92
C GLU A 459 -7.82 10.75 16.22
N VAL A 460 -8.16 9.84 15.30
CA VAL A 460 -7.90 8.41 15.44
C VAL A 460 -6.41 8.10 15.30
N LEU A 461 -5.71 8.77 14.38
CA LEU A 461 -4.28 8.59 14.16
C LEU A 461 -3.43 9.36 15.18
N GLY A 462 -4.03 10.22 16.02
CA GLY A 462 -3.30 11.08 16.95
C GLY A 462 -2.50 12.19 16.26
N ARG A 463 -2.86 12.54 15.02
CA ARG A 463 -2.12 13.45 14.13
C ARG A 463 -2.77 14.85 14.09
N LYS A 464 -2.89 15.51 15.24
CA LYS A 464 -3.46 16.86 15.31
C LYS A 464 -2.63 17.85 14.46
N ASN A 465 -3.31 18.62 13.59
CA ASN A 465 -2.73 19.70 12.78
C ASN A 465 -1.79 19.26 11.63
N GLN A 466 -1.92 18.03 11.12
CA GLN A 466 -1.19 17.60 9.91
C GLN A 466 -2.16 17.50 8.74
N SER A 467 -1.83 18.12 7.60
CA SER A 467 -2.73 18.17 6.44
C SER A 467 -2.97 16.78 5.85
N ILE A 468 -4.22 16.30 5.88
CA ILE A 468 -4.68 15.12 5.14
C ILE A 468 -5.22 15.55 3.77
N SER A 469 -4.78 14.85 2.71
CA SER A 469 -5.24 15.01 1.33
C SER A 469 -6.38 14.02 1.00
N PRO A 470 -7.31 14.34 0.06
CA PRO A 470 -8.37 13.41 -0.35
C PRO A 470 -7.88 12.05 -0.88
N ASN A 471 -6.66 12.04 -1.42
CA ASN A 471 -6.02 10.86 -1.98
C ASN A 471 -5.14 10.12 -0.97
N ASP A 472 -5.02 10.62 0.26
CA ASP A 472 -4.20 9.96 1.27
C ASP A 472 -4.77 8.59 1.64
N HIS A 473 -3.84 7.66 1.80
CA HIS A 473 -4.11 6.28 2.15
C HIS A 473 -4.05 6.14 3.67
N PHE A 474 -5.17 5.76 4.30
CA PHE A 474 -5.30 5.66 5.77
C PHE A 474 -4.17 4.85 6.40
N LEU A 475 -3.85 3.69 5.80
CA LEU A 475 -2.77 2.82 6.29
C LEU A 475 -1.39 3.46 6.14
N ALA A 476 -1.16 4.26 5.09
CA ALA A 476 0.12 4.93 4.86
C ALA A 476 0.34 6.08 5.85
N LEU A 477 -0.75 6.71 6.30
CA LEU A 477 -0.72 7.70 7.38
C LEU A 477 -0.52 7.09 8.78
N GLY A 478 -0.28 5.78 8.88
CA GLY A 478 -0.11 5.06 10.15
C GLY A 478 -1.39 4.34 10.64
N GLY A 479 -2.46 4.36 9.83
CA GLY A 479 -3.68 3.62 10.12
C GLY A 479 -3.48 2.11 10.08
N HIS A 480 -4.37 1.39 10.75
CA HIS A 480 -4.35 -0.05 10.90
C HIS A 480 -5.75 -0.60 11.14
N SER A 481 -5.93 -1.93 11.12
CA SER A 481 -7.24 -2.56 11.29
C SER A 481 -8.00 -2.05 12.53
N MET A 482 -7.33 -1.96 13.68
CA MET A 482 -7.96 -1.41 14.90
C MET A 482 -8.32 0.08 14.80
N SER A 483 -7.53 0.90 14.09
CA SER A 483 -7.88 2.31 13.93
C SER A 483 -8.98 2.48 12.88
N VAL A 484 -9.11 1.58 11.89
CA VAL A 484 -10.28 1.54 11.00
C VAL A 484 -11.57 1.24 11.80
N LEU A 485 -11.50 0.40 12.84
CA LEU A 485 -12.64 0.19 13.75
C LEU A 485 -13.05 1.49 14.45
N GLN A 486 -12.05 2.23 14.96
CA GLN A 486 -12.31 3.50 15.61
C GLN A 486 -12.89 4.53 14.64
N VAL A 487 -12.38 4.60 13.40
CA VAL A 487 -12.96 5.45 12.34
C VAL A 487 -14.40 5.04 12.03
N SER A 488 -14.65 3.76 11.77
CA SER A 488 -15.99 3.22 11.51
C SER A 488 -16.96 3.62 12.62
N ARG A 489 -16.57 3.38 13.88
CA ARG A 489 -17.40 3.70 15.05
C ARG A 489 -17.66 5.20 15.18
N ARG A 490 -16.65 6.05 14.98
CA ARG A 490 -16.83 7.51 15.05
C ARG A 490 -17.73 8.03 13.93
N LEU A 491 -17.55 7.52 12.70
CA LEU A 491 -18.42 7.88 11.58
C LEU A 491 -19.87 7.42 11.81
N LEU A 492 -20.07 6.21 12.32
CA LEU A 492 -21.41 5.71 12.70
C LEU A 492 -22.02 6.54 13.84
N LYS A 493 -21.24 6.92 14.87
CA LYS A 493 -21.73 7.82 15.93
C LYS A 493 -22.16 9.19 15.40
N LEU A 494 -21.35 9.80 14.53
CA LEU A 494 -21.68 11.07 13.89
C LEU A 494 -22.95 10.96 13.03
N ALA A 495 -23.09 9.87 12.28
CA ALA A 495 -24.28 9.62 11.49
C ALA A 495 -25.53 9.38 12.36
N ALA A 496 -25.41 8.64 13.46
CA ALA A 496 -26.49 8.41 14.40
C ALA A 496 -26.96 9.70 15.09
N ALA A 497 -26.02 10.55 15.50
CA ALA A 497 -26.32 11.87 16.07
C ALA A 497 -27.06 12.78 15.09
N ALA A 498 -26.90 12.53 13.79
CA ALA A 498 -27.61 13.18 12.70
C ALA A 498 -28.91 12.48 12.28
N GLY A 499 -29.41 11.53 13.07
CA GLY A 499 -30.69 10.85 12.83
C GLY A 499 -30.65 9.78 11.74
N GLN A 500 -29.46 9.35 11.29
CA GLN A 500 -29.34 8.27 10.31
C GLN A 500 -29.51 6.90 10.97
N ASP A 501 -30.16 5.96 10.28
CA ASP A 501 -30.19 4.56 10.70
C ASP A 501 -28.79 3.94 10.51
N VAL A 502 -28.13 3.67 11.62
CA VAL A 502 -26.78 3.08 11.69
C VAL A 502 -26.82 1.63 12.16
N SER A 503 -27.99 1.01 12.16
CA SER A 503 -28.10 -0.41 12.51
C SER A 503 -27.18 -1.24 11.58
N PRO A 504 -26.60 -2.35 12.06
CA PRO A 504 -25.69 -3.17 11.26
C PRO A 504 -26.28 -3.69 9.94
N ALA A 505 -27.62 -3.75 9.84
CA ALA A 505 -28.36 -4.14 8.65
C ALA A 505 -28.73 -2.96 7.73
N SER A 506 -28.55 -1.71 8.18
CA SER A 506 -28.84 -0.53 7.36
C SER A 506 -27.81 -0.35 6.24
N PRO A 507 -28.16 0.33 5.12
CA PRO A 507 -27.22 0.62 4.04
C PRO A 507 -25.94 1.30 4.53
N LEU A 508 -26.07 2.24 5.48
CA LEU A 508 -24.96 2.98 6.05
C LEU A 508 -24.11 2.11 7.00
N GLY A 509 -24.74 1.30 7.86
CA GLY A 509 -24.06 0.31 8.70
C GLY A 509 -23.26 -0.71 7.88
N MET A 510 -23.84 -1.19 6.77
CA MET A 510 -23.17 -2.10 5.84
C MET A 510 -22.04 -1.45 5.04
N LEU A 511 -22.13 -0.16 4.70
CA LEU A 511 -21.11 0.56 3.93
C LEU A 511 -19.91 0.95 4.81
N LEU A 512 -20.17 1.40 6.04
CA LEU A 512 -19.15 1.76 7.02
C LEU A 512 -18.65 0.56 7.84
N ALA A 513 -19.09 -0.65 7.52
CA ALA A 513 -18.57 -1.87 8.11
C ALA A 513 -17.03 -1.87 8.03
N PRO A 514 -16.32 -2.15 9.13
CA PRO A 514 -14.85 -2.07 9.17
C PRO A 514 -14.16 -2.86 8.08
N GLU A 515 -14.72 -4.02 7.72
CA GLU A 515 -14.22 -4.85 6.62
C GLU A 515 -14.19 -4.07 5.31
N LYS A 516 -15.25 -3.33 4.94
CA LYS A 516 -15.27 -2.55 3.70
C LYS A 516 -14.32 -1.36 3.74
N LEU A 517 -14.24 -0.69 4.88
CA LEU A 517 -13.34 0.44 5.09
C LEU A 517 -11.87 0.02 5.00
N ILE A 518 -11.51 -1.15 5.54
CA ILE A 518 -10.15 -1.73 5.41
C ILE A 518 -9.76 -1.93 3.95
N HIS A 519 -10.70 -2.27 3.06
CA HIS A 519 -10.45 -2.44 1.62
C HIS A 519 -10.52 -1.13 0.83
N SER A 520 -10.86 -0.01 1.47
CA SER A 520 -11.19 1.26 0.82
C SER A 520 -10.30 2.39 1.29
N PRO A 521 -8.98 2.27 1.18
CA PRO A 521 -8.06 2.95 2.07
C PRO A 521 -7.92 4.45 1.83
N ARG A 522 -8.55 5.03 0.80
CA ARG A 522 -8.44 6.45 0.48
C ARG A 522 -9.57 7.25 1.11
N LEU A 523 -9.26 8.44 1.61
CA LEU A 523 -10.22 9.31 2.27
C LEU A 523 -11.45 9.61 1.38
N ARG A 524 -11.22 9.84 0.07
CA ARG A 524 -12.29 10.08 -0.90
C ARG A 524 -13.25 8.89 -1.04
N ILE A 525 -12.79 7.65 -0.85
CA ILE A 525 -13.65 6.46 -0.92
C ILE A 525 -14.55 6.37 0.32
N TYR A 526 -14.03 6.71 1.51
CA TYR A 526 -14.84 6.82 2.73
C TYR A 526 -15.97 7.85 2.55
N CYS A 527 -15.67 9.00 1.94
CA CYS A 527 -16.66 10.03 1.62
C CYS A 527 -17.71 9.54 0.63
N GLN A 528 -17.32 8.81 -0.42
CA GLN A 528 -18.26 8.20 -1.37
C GLN A 528 -19.17 7.17 -0.71
N MET A 529 -18.67 6.39 0.26
CA MET A 529 -19.46 5.44 1.02
C MET A 529 -20.51 6.13 1.89
N LEU A 530 -20.12 7.21 2.60
CA LEU A 530 -21.06 8.04 3.37
C LEU A 530 -22.16 8.60 2.46
N ALA A 531 -21.78 9.21 1.33
CA ALA A 531 -22.73 9.76 0.37
C ALA A 531 -23.70 8.71 -0.19
N ARG A 532 -23.20 7.49 -0.49
CA ARG A 532 -24.05 6.35 -0.93
C ARG A 532 -24.99 5.85 0.16
N GLY A 533 -24.62 5.98 1.42
CA GLY A 533 -25.46 5.64 2.56
C GLY A 533 -26.52 6.69 2.89
N GLY A 534 -26.70 7.72 2.04
CA GLY A 534 -27.72 8.74 2.21
C GLY A 534 -27.30 9.95 3.05
N VAL A 535 -26.04 9.99 3.47
CA VAL A 535 -25.50 11.11 4.27
C VAL A 535 -25.31 12.34 3.39
N ARG A 536 -25.97 13.45 3.74
CA ARG A 536 -25.62 14.81 3.28
C ARG A 536 -25.15 15.66 4.45
N LEU A 537 -24.43 16.74 4.14
CA LEU A 537 -24.06 17.78 5.11
C LEU A 537 -25.02 18.96 4.98
N MET A 538 -25.46 19.49 6.11
CA MET A 538 -26.10 20.80 6.22
C MET A 538 -25.08 21.79 6.80
N GLU A 539 -24.89 22.92 6.12
CA GLU A 539 -24.12 24.04 6.66
C GLU A 539 -25.07 24.88 7.52
N THR A 540 -24.78 24.98 8.81
CA THR A 540 -25.52 25.83 9.76
C THR A 540 -24.54 26.78 10.42
N ASP A 541 -24.69 28.09 10.20
CA ASP A 541 -24.00 29.19 10.88
C ASP A 541 -22.53 28.91 11.31
N GLY A 542 -21.71 28.43 10.37
CA GLY A 542 -20.28 28.21 10.56
C GLY A 542 -19.86 26.80 10.97
N ASP A 543 -20.81 25.92 11.31
CA ASP A 543 -20.58 24.51 11.65
C ASP A 543 -21.20 23.56 10.60
N VAL A 544 -20.52 22.44 10.33
CA VAL A 544 -20.94 21.41 9.37
C VAL A 544 -21.57 20.25 10.13
N VAL A 545 -22.86 20.01 9.94
CA VAL A 545 -23.62 18.92 10.61
C VAL A 545 -24.18 17.94 9.57
N MET A 546 -24.25 16.65 9.89
CA MET A 546 -24.80 15.64 8.97
C MET A 546 -26.35 15.73 8.99
N GLY A 547 -27.03 15.63 7.84
CA GLY A 547 -28.47 15.92 7.66
C GLY A 547 -29.39 14.72 7.42
N GLU A 548 -30.70 14.98 7.27
CA GLU A 548 -31.82 13.99 7.21
C GLU A 548 -31.90 13.14 5.91
N PRO A 549 -32.54 11.94 5.96
CA PRO A 549 -32.61 10.99 4.85
C PRO A 549 -33.50 11.43 3.65
N ILE A 550 -33.16 10.91 2.46
CA ILE A 550 -33.92 11.10 1.22
C ILE A 550 -35.25 10.32 1.31
N LYS A 551 -36.37 10.93 0.90
CA LYS A 551 -37.66 10.24 0.79
C LYS A 551 -37.54 9.10 -0.23
N GLU A 552 -38.09 7.94 0.11
CA GLU A 552 -37.94 6.66 -0.64
C GLU A 552 -38.27 6.78 -2.14
N GLU A 553 -39.15 7.72 -2.48
CA GLU A 553 -39.59 8.08 -3.83
C GLU A 553 -38.45 8.66 -4.71
N ASP A 554 -37.56 9.47 -4.15
CA ASP A 554 -36.44 10.10 -4.88
C ASP A 554 -35.24 9.12 -5.05
N ALA A 555 -35.11 8.13 -4.15
CA ALA A 555 -34.09 7.09 -4.23
C ALA A 555 -34.37 6.09 -5.37
N ALA A 556 -35.64 5.88 -5.71
CA ALA A 556 -36.06 5.07 -6.85
C ALA A 556 -35.69 5.73 -8.19
N GLU A 557 -35.83 7.05 -8.29
CA GLU A 557 -35.52 7.81 -9.51
C GLU A 557 -34.02 7.80 -9.84
N LEU A 558 -33.15 7.87 -8.82
CA LEU A 558 -31.69 7.75 -8.98
C LEU A 558 -31.24 6.34 -9.36
N ARG A 559 -31.90 5.29 -8.84
CA ARG A 559 -31.65 3.89 -9.25
C ARG A 559 -32.07 3.63 -10.70
N ILE A 560 -33.18 4.22 -11.14
CA ILE A 560 -33.68 4.08 -12.51
C ILE A 560 -32.80 4.82 -13.52
N ASN A 561 -32.31 6.02 -13.18
CA ASN A 561 -31.47 6.80 -14.11
C ASN A 561 -30.08 6.19 -14.31
N TYR A 562 -29.50 5.54 -13.30
CA TYR A 562 -28.20 4.85 -13.43
C TYR A 562 -28.30 3.53 -14.23
N VAL A 563 -29.38 2.77 -14.05
CA VAL A 563 -29.61 1.53 -14.83
C VAL A 563 -29.98 1.84 -16.29
N LYS A 564 -30.78 2.89 -16.55
CA LYS A 564 -31.07 3.36 -17.92
C LYS A 564 -29.80 3.82 -18.66
N HIS A 565 -28.81 4.33 -17.95
CA HIS A 565 -27.55 4.76 -18.56
C HIS A 565 -26.66 3.57 -18.97
N LYS A 566 -26.71 2.44 -18.24
CA LYS A 566 -25.96 1.21 -18.59
C LYS A 566 -26.66 0.29 -19.60
N VAL A 567 -27.99 0.30 -19.67
CA VAL A 567 -28.74 -0.58 -20.58
C VAL A 567 -28.79 -0.04 -22.02
N LYS A 568 -28.58 1.27 -22.23
CA LYS A 568 -28.52 1.86 -23.58
C LYS A 568 -27.22 1.63 -24.35
N GLN A 569 -26.20 1.01 -23.76
CA GLN A 569 -24.90 0.76 -24.41
C GLN A 569 -24.75 -0.64 -25.04
N LYS A 570 -25.80 -1.48 -25.06
CA LYS A 570 -25.65 -2.89 -25.47
C LYS A 570 -26.47 -3.39 -26.65
N ASP A 571 -27.24 -2.54 -27.32
CA ASP A 571 -27.94 -2.91 -28.55
C ASP A 571 -27.77 -1.83 -29.62
N GLN A 572 -26.77 -1.99 -30.49
CA GLN A 572 -26.81 -1.73 -31.94
C GLN A 572 -25.41 -1.93 -32.56
N ASP A 573 -25.37 -2.76 -33.60
CA ASP A 573 -24.26 -3.08 -34.51
C ASP A 573 -24.73 -2.71 -35.93
N PRO A 574 -23.92 -2.70 -37.01
CA PRO A 574 -22.60 -2.13 -37.26
C PRO A 574 -22.66 -1.08 -38.41
N GLU A 575 -22.08 0.11 -38.28
CA GLU A 575 -21.49 0.87 -39.41
C GLU A 575 -20.80 2.17 -38.93
N LEU A 576 -19.47 2.18 -39.07
CA LEU A 576 -18.57 3.33 -39.22
C LEU A 576 -19.04 4.72 -38.72
N ASP A 577 -18.58 5.12 -37.53
CA ASP A 577 -18.23 6.52 -37.29
C ASP A 577 -17.01 6.66 -36.37
N HIS A 578 -15.99 7.36 -36.84
CA HIS A 578 -14.64 7.45 -36.29
C HIS A 578 -14.49 8.52 -35.18
N ALA A 579 -15.57 8.84 -34.45
CA ALA A 579 -15.60 10.02 -33.59
C ALA A 579 -16.31 9.81 -32.24
N ALA A 580 -15.79 8.90 -31.39
CA ALA A 580 -16.10 8.90 -29.96
C ALA A 580 -14.98 8.20 -29.17
N TRP A 581 -14.09 8.98 -28.59
CA TRP A 581 -13.08 8.48 -27.65
C TRP A 581 -13.76 8.23 -26.31
N GLU A 582 -14.14 6.97 -26.04
CA GLU A 582 -14.66 6.55 -24.74
C GLU A 582 -13.57 6.64 -23.65
N GLN A 583 -13.97 7.22 -22.52
CA GLN A 583 -13.18 7.31 -21.29
C GLN A 583 -12.95 5.92 -20.70
N VAL A 584 -11.77 5.34 -20.98
CA VAL A 584 -11.28 4.12 -20.34
C VAL A 584 -10.94 4.43 -18.87
N PRO A 585 -11.38 3.62 -17.89
CA PRO A 585 -10.96 3.79 -16.51
C PRO A 585 -9.46 3.48 -16.39
N VAL A 586 -8.69 4.46 -15.92
CA VAL A 586 -7.23 4.36 -15.76
C VAL A 586 -6.89 3.30 -14.71
N ASN A 587 -6.22 2.24 -15.15
CA ASN A 587 -5.55 1.29 -14.24
C ASN A 587 -4.40 2.01 -13.53
N GLY A 588 -4.22 1.78 -12.22
CA GLY A 588 -3.17 2.45 -11.42
C GLY A 588 -1.73 2.29 -11.95
N SER A 589 -1.49 1.30 -12.81
CA SER A 589 -0.20 1.03 -13.50
C SER A 589 0.19 2.11 -14.52
N GLU A 590 -0.77 2.81 -15.14
CA GLU A 590 -0.49 3.82 -16.17
C GLU A 590 0.05 5.14 -15.57
N LEU A 591 -0.54 5.56 -14.45
CA LEU A 591 -0.05 6.71 -13.68
C LEU A 591 1.34 6.42 -13.07
N LEU A 592 1.54 5.17 -12.62
CA LEU A 592 2.82 4.65 -12.17
C LEU A 592 3.89 4.77 -13.26
N LEU A 593 3.57 4.35 -14.49
CA LEU A 593 4.47 4.41 -15.63
C LEU A 593 4.83 5.85 -15.98
N CYS A 594 3.85 6.76 -15.96
CA CYS A 594 4.08 8.19 -16.14
C CYS A 594 5.07 8.76 -15.12
N ARG A 595 4.90 8.45 -13.82
CA ARG A 595 5.80 8.91 -12.76
C ARG A 595 7.17 8.27 -12.82
N ALA A 596 7.25 6.99 -13.18
CA ALA A 596 8.51 6.27 -13.40
C ALA A 596 9.33 6.92 -14.51
N ALA A 597 8.66 7.25 -15.62
CA ALA A 597 9.25 7.92 -16.77
C ALA A 597 9.68 9.36 -16.44
N GLU A 598 8.84 10.12 -15.73
CA GLU A 598 9.14 11.48 -15.26
C GLU A 598 10.35 11.55 -14.32
N ALA A 599 10.54 10.53 -13.48
CA ALA A 599 11.63 10.44 -12.52
C ALA A 599 12.88 9.71 -13.05
N GLY A 600 12.84 9.21 -14.29
CA GLY A 600 13.97 8.50 -14.90
C GLY A 600 14.27 7.13 -14.30
N LEU A 601 13.27 6.41 -13.77
CA LEU A 601 13.47 5.11 -13.11
C LEU A 601 13.33 3.94 -14.10
N LEU A 602 14.35 3.70 -14.94
CA LEU A 602 14.29 2.69 -16.01
C LEU A 602 13.85 1.29 -15.55
N PRO A 603 14.36 0.71 -14.45
CA PRO A 603 13.93 -0.62 -14.04
C PRO A 603 12.47 -0.69 -13.61
N LEU A 604 11.92 0.42 -13.12
CA LEU A 604 10.48 0.50 -12.83
C LEU A 604 9.67 0.63 -14.12
N VAL A 605 10.15 1.40 -15.10
CA VAL A 605 9.53 1.46 -16.45
C VAL A 605 9.48 0.06 -17.05
N GLN A 606 10.60 -0.66 -17.09
CA GLN A 606 10.69 -2.04 -17.61
C GLN A 606 9.75 -3.00 -16.88
N LEU A 607 9.73 -2.96 -15.54
CA LEU A 607 8.85 -3.80 -14.74
C LEU A 607 7.37 -3.51 -15.04
N LEU A 608 6.96 -2.24 -15.08
CA LEU A 608 5.59 -1.84 -15.36
C LEU A 608 5.16 -2.25 -16.78
N LEU A 609 6.05 -2.10 -17.77
CA LEU A 609 5.81 -2.53 -19.14
C LEU A 609 5.67 -4.05 -19.26
N SER A 610 6.53 -4.82 -18.58
CA SER A 610 6.43 -6.28 -18.54
C SER A 610 5.12 -6.79 -17.91
N GLU A 611 4.50 -5.97 -17.07
CA GLU A 611 3.22 -6.23 -16.41
C GLU A 611 2.01 -5.70 -17.20
N GLY A 612 2.24 -5.22 -18.43
CA GLY A 612 1.19 -4.75 -19.33
C GLY A 612 0.71 -3.32 -19.06
N ALA A 613 1.53 -2.47 -18.42
CA ALA A 613 1.22 -1.05 -18.33
C ALA A 613 1.13 -0.43 -19.73
N ASN A 614 0.07 0.34 -19.98
CA ASN A 614 -0.15 0.98 -21.26
C ASN A 614 0.87 2.11 -21.47
N VAL A 615 1.74 1.97 -22.46
CA VAL A 615 2.73 2.99 -22.88
C VAL A 615 2.10 4.32 -23.28
N GLU A 616 0.82 4.32 -23.67
CA GLU A 616 0.05 5.50 -24.05
C GLU A 616 -0.87 6.02 -22.93
N GLY A 617 -0.85 5.38 -21.75
CA GLY A 617 -1.66 5.75 -20.60
C GLY A 617 -1.27 7.13 -20.06
N GLY A 618 -2.19 8.09 -20.07
CA GLY A 618 -1.90 9.49 -19.71
C GLY A 618 -2.13 9.82 -18.23
N SER A 619 -1.49 10.87 -17.71
CA SER A 619 -1.81 11.41 -16.39
C SER A 619 -3.17 12.14 -16.41
N LEU A 620 -4.14 11.71 -15.59
CA LEU A 620 -5.37 12.45 -15.32
C LEU A 620 -5.36 13.08 -13.90
N GLU A 621 -5.91 14.30 -13.86
CA GLU A 621 -6.23 15.18 -12.72
C GLU A 621 -5.10 15.69 -11.80
N GLY A 622 -5.04 17.03 -11.72
CA GLY A 622 -4.28 17.82 -10.76
C GLY A 622 -3.84 19.15 -11.42
N GLN A 623 -3.94 20.28 -10.72
CA GLN A 623 -3.59 21.62 -11.24
C GLN A 623 -2.11 21.76 -11.70
N TYR A 624 -1.30 20.72 -11.53
CA TYR A 624 0.08 20.61 -12.01
C TYR A 624 0.37 19.34 -12.83
N ALA A 625 -0.61 18.44 -13.00
CA ALA A 625 -0.50 17.36 -13.97
C ALA A 625 -0.70 17.96 -15.36
N ARG A 626 0.33 17.89 -16.21
CA ARG A 626 0.23 18.37 -17.60
C ARG A 626 -0.75 17.48 -18.34
N HIS A 627 -2.03 17.89 -18.37
CA HIS A 627 -3.14 17.18 -19.01
C HIS A 627 -2.67 16.50 -20.31
N GLY A 628 -2.95 15.20 -20.47
CA GLY A 628 -2.64 14.48 -21.72
C GLY A 628 -1.16 14.14 -21.97
N SER A 629 -0.24 14.35 -21.01
CA SER A 629 1.16 13.90 -21.17
C SER A 629 1.26 12.38 -21.05
N THR A 630 1.87 11.74 -22.05
CA THR A 630 2.22 10.32 -22.05
C THR A 630 3.53 10.09 -21.28
N PRO A 631 3.84 8.85 -20.86
CA PRO A 631 5.12 8.50 -20.25
C PRO A 631 6.31 8.96 -21.10
N LEU A 632 6.23 8.85 -22.43
CA LEU A 632 7.28 9.29 -23.34
C LEU A 632 7.50 10.81 -23.27
N ILE A 633 6.42 11.60 -23.24
CA ILE A 633 6.50 13.07 -23.10
C ILE A 633 7.19 13.44 -21.78
N LEU A 634 6.87 12.74 -20.70
CA LEU A 634 7.45 12.98 -19.37
C LEU A 634 8.93 12.59 -19.30
N ALA A 635 9.32 11.45 -19.87
CA ALA A 635 10.73 11.04 -20.00
C ALA A 635 11.54 12.06 -20.80
N VAL A 636 10.99 12.56 -21.91
CA VAL A 636 11.62 13.59 -22.74
C VAL A 636 11.75 14.90 -21.96
N MET A 637 10.72 15.33 -21.23
CA MET A 637 10.79 16.54 -20.41
C MET A 637 11.87 16.49 -19.32
N GLY A 638 12.12 15.31 -18.75
CA GLY A 638 13.21 15.05 -17.79
C GLY A 638 14.56 14.72 -18.44
N ASN A 639 14.63 14.67 -19.78
CA ASN A 639 15.80 14.24 -20.55
C ASN A 639 16.33 12.85 -20.17
N HIS A 640 15.42 11.91 -19.85
CA HIS A 640 15.74 10.54 -19.44
C HIS A 640 15.83 9.61 -20.66
N ILE A 641 17.01 9.59 -21.30
CA ILE A 641 17.29 8.88 -22.55
C ILE A 641 16.90 7.40 -22.47
N CYS A 642 17.39 6.66 -21.47
CA CYS A 642 17.14 5.22 -21.41
C CYS A 642 15.65 4.88 -21.22
N CYS A 643 14.91 5.69 -20.46
CA CYS A 643 13.46 5.51 -20.31
C CYS A 643 12.72 5.79 -21.63
N ALA A 644 13.14 6.80 -22.39
CA ALA A 644 12.56 7.10 -23.69
C ALA A 644 12.83 5.99 -24.71
N GLU A 645 14.04 5.44 -24.75
CA GLU A 645 14.39 4.28 -25.58
C GLU A 645 13.51 3.07 -25.24
N GLU A 646 13.36 2.76 -23.95
CA GLU A 646 12.55 1.64 -23.49
C GLU A 646 11.07 1.79 -23.85
N LEU A 647 10.50 2.98 -23.66
CA LEU A 647 9.11 3.29 -23.99
C LEU A 647 8.85 3.20 -25.50
N VAL A 648 9.76 3.74 -26.32
CA VAL A 648 9.69 3.63 -27.78
C VAL A 648 9.78 2.16 -28.22
N ALA A 649 10.69 1.37 -27.63
CA ALA A 649 10.80 -0.05 -27.91
C ALA A 649 9.51 -0.84 -27.58
N HIS A 650 8.74 -0.35 -26.61
CA HIS A 650 7.43 -0.91 -26.22
C HIS A 650 6.24 -0.24 -26.92
N GLY A 651 6.49 0.51 -28.01
CA GLY A 651 5.44 1.03 -28.89
C GLY A 651 4.89 2.41 -28.51
N ALA A 652 5.58 3.18 -27.67
CA ALA A 652 5.19 4.55 -27.39
C ALA A 652 5.22 5.40 -28.67
N LEU A 653 4.13 6.13 -28.91
CA LEU A 653 3.92 6.90 -30.12
C LEU A 653 4.70 8.22 -30.07
N SER A 654 5.70 8.33 -30.95
CA SER A 654 6.55 9.52 -31.10
C SER A 654 5.80 10.75 -31.66
N GLU A 655 4.63 10.53 -32.28
CA GLU A 655 3.72 11.56 -32.83
C GLU A 655 2.80 12.22 -31.79
N ARG A 656 2.86 11.80 -30.53
CA ARG A 656 1.95 12.34 -29.50
C ARG A 656 2.20 13.82 -29.28
N ARG A 657 1.12 14.51 -28.91
CA ARG A 657 1.13 15.92 -28.57
C ARG A 657 0.78 16.08 -27.10
N ASP A 658 1.38 17.07 -26.46
CA ASP A 658 0.98 17.46 -25.11
C ASP A 658 -0.36 18.22 -25.10
N ALA A 659 -0.85 18.61 -23.91
CA ALA A 659 -2.08 19.41 -23.76
C ALA A 659 -2.07 20.74 -24.54
N HIS A 660 -0.89 21.26 -24.88
CA HIS A 660 -0.75 22.52 -25.62
C HIS A 660 -0.68 22.29 -27.13
N GLY A 661 -0.74 21.03 -27.58
CA GLY A 661 -0.66 20.66 -28.99
C GLY A 661 0.77 20.58 -29.53
N GLN A 662 1.79 20.59 -28.66
CA GLN A 662 3.19 20.49 -29.09
C GLN A 662 3.60 19.02 -29.28
N PRO A 663 4.19 18.63 -30.44
CA PRO A 663 4.74 17.30 -30.66
C PRO A 663 5.88 16.94 -29.68
N VAL A 664 6.02 15.65 -29.34
CA VAL A 664 7.11 15.15 -28.48
C VAL A 664 8.49 15.57 -29.01
N LEU A 665 8.71 15.45 -30.33
CA LEU A 665 9.96 15.83 -30.99
C LEU A 665 10.29 17.31 -30.80
N GLN A 666 9.29 18.18 -30.81
CA GLN A 666 9.49 19.61 -30.59
C GLN A 666 9.95 19.89 -29.15
N LYS A 667 9.42 19.16 -28.17
CA LYS A 667 9.85 19.25 -26.77
C LYS A 667 11.29 18.76 -26.59
N ALA A 668 11.64 17.65 -27.24
CA ALA A 668 13.01 17.13 -27.25
C ALA A 668 13.98 18.14 -27.88
N ALA A 669 13.60 18.74 -29.00
CA ALA A 669 14.40 19.75 -29.69
C ALA A 669 14.65 21.00 -28.84
N GLU A 670 13.66 21.40 -28.03
CA GLU A 670 13.78 22.54 -27.12
C GLU A 670 14.67 22.24 -25.89
N ARG A 671 14.54 21.06 -25.29
CA ARG A 671 15.05 20.77 -23.93
C ARG A 671 16.14 19.72 -23.82
N CYS A 672 16.29 18.84 -24.81
CA CYS A 672 17.14 17.65 -24.75
C CYS A 672 18.36 17.76 -25.68
N GLY A 673 19.29 16.80 -25.64
CA GLY A 673 20.43 16.75 -26.56
C GLY A 673 20.14 16.02 -27.88
N GLU A 674 21.17 15.95 -28.74
CA GLU A 674 21.17 15.23 -30.04
C GLU A 674 20.61 13.82 -29.95
N ARG A 675 21.05 13.03 -28.95
CA ARG A 675 20.62 11.62 -28.81
C ARG A 675 19.10 11.44 -28.64
N MET A 676 18.43 12.31 -27.89
CA MET A 676 16.98 12.21 -27.69
C MET A 676 16.21 12.50 -28.98
N VAL A 677 16.70 13.47 -29.76
CA VAL A 677 16.14 13.78 -31.08
C VAL A 677 16.33 12.61 -32.04
N GLU A 678 17.52 12.00 -32.05
CA GLU A 678 17.80 10.81 -32.87
C GLU A 678 16.86 9.66 -32.53
N ILE A 679 16.67 9.33 -31.24
CA ILE A 679 15.77 8.26 -30.79
C ILE A 679 14.34 8.48 -31.32
N LEU A 680 13.82 9.70 -31.22
CA LEU A 680 12.46 10.01 -31.69
C LEU A 680 12.36 9.95 -33.22
N VAL A 681 13.37 10.41 -33.95
CA VAL A 681 13.41 10.31 -35.42
C VAL A 681 13.55 8.85 -35.88
N GLU A 682 14.38 8.04 -35.22
CA GLU A 682 14.48 6.58 -35.42
C GLU A 682 13.14 5.90 -35.13
N ALA A 683 12.39 6.39 -34.14
CA ALA A 683 11.00 6.03 -33.84
C ALA A 683 9.97 6.61 -34.81
N ARG A 684 10.40 7.12 -35.97
CA ARG A 684 9.58 7.68 -37.06
C ARG A 684 8.79 8.94 -36.69
N ALA A 685 9.28 9.76 -35.75
CA ALA A 685 8.70 11.08 -35.53
C ALA A 685 8.83 11.96 -36.80
N ASP A 686 7.75 12.60 -37.20
CA ASP A 686 7.71 13.56 -38.29
C ASP A 686 8.45 14.84 -37.88
N VAL A 687 9.61 15.03 -38.50
CA VAL A 687 10.50 16.19 -38.31
C VAL A 687 9.81 17.51 -38.66
N GLU A 688 8.81 17.47 -39.53
CA GLU A 688 8.02 18.61 -39.97
C GLU A 688 6.69 18.77 -39.22
N SER A 689 6.42 17.91 -38.22
CA SER A 689 5.24 18.02 -37.37
C SER A 689 5.22 19.39 -36.68
N VAL A 690 4.13 20.13 -36.90
CA VAL A 690 3.98 21.51 -36.41
C VAL A 690 3.14 21.56 -35.15
N ASP A 691 3.50 22.42 -34.19
CA ASP A 691 2.64 22.80 -33.07
C ASP A 691 1.31 23.42 -33.54
N THR A 692 0.21 23.08 -32.87
CA THR A 692 -1.14 23.49 -33.29
C THR A 692 -1.37 25.01 -33.17
N ALA A 693 -0.75 25.66 -32.18
CA ALA A 693 -0.98 27.07 -31.89
C ALA A 693 -0.08 28.01 -32.70
N SER A 694 1.17 27.61 -32.94
CA SER A 694 2.21 28.42 -33.56
C SER A 694 2.53 28.02 -35.00
N ARG A 695 2.12 26.82 -35.42
CA ARG A 695 2.59 26.17 -36.66
C ARG A 695 4.12 26.05 -36.74
N SER A 696 4.80 26.07 -35.59
CA SER A 696 6.26 25.96 -35.52
C SER A 696 6.69 24.50 -35.49
N THR A 697 7.79 24.18 -36.19
CA THR A 697 8.38 22.82 -36.22
C THR A 697 9.39 22.61 -35.08
N ALA A 698 9.89 21.38 -34.92
CA ALA A 698 10.98 21.08 -33.99
C ALA A 698 12.23 21.95 -34.23
N LEU A 699 12.55 22.28 -35.49
CA LEU A 699 13.68 23.14 -35.85
C LEU A 699 13.52 24.57 -35.34
N HIS A 700 12.29 25.11 -35.35
CA HIS A 700 11.97 26.41 -34.76
C HIS A 700 12.19 26.40 -33.25
N ALA A 701 11.77 25.34 -32.56
CA ALA A 701 11.94 25.20 -31.12
C ALA A 701 13.41 25.09 -30.72
N ALA A 702 14.21 24.27 -31.41
CA ALA A 702 15.65 24.18 -31.18
C ALA A 702 16.34 25.54 -31.42
N ALA A 703 15.97 26.24 -32.49
CA ALA A 703 16.53 27.55 -32.83
C ALA A 703 16.19 28.62 -31.79
N LYS A 704 14.96 28.65 -31.29
CA LYS A 704 14.52 29.54 -30.22
C LYS A 704 15.25 29.25 -28.89
N ALA A 705 15.37 27.97 -28.54
CA ALA A 705 16.04 27.52 -27.32
C ALA A 705 17.56 27.74 -27.34
N GLY A 706 18.17 27.82 -28.52
CA GLY A 706 19.63 27.90 -28.67
C GLY A 706 20.33 26.54 -28.65
N ASN A 707 19.61 25.47 -28.98
CA ASN A 707 20.10 24.11 -28.84
C ASN A 707 20.79 23.62 -30.12
N VAL A 708 22.10 23.87 -30.21
CA VAL A 708 22.92 23.55 -31.39
C VAL A 708 22.94 22.06 -31.71
N ALA A 709 22.97 21.20 -30.69
CA ALA A 709 23.01 19.74 -30.86
C ALA A 709 21.71 19.24 -31.50
N SER A 710 20.55 19.67 -30.98
CA SER A 710 19.24 19.35 -31.56
C SER A 710 19.06 19.97 -32.95
N THR A 711 19.54 21.19 -33.19
CA THR A 711 19.53 21.80 -34.53
C THR A 711 20.30 20.93 -35.54
N ARG A 712 21.51 20.47 -35.20
CA ARG A 712 22.30 19.61 -36.08
C ARG A 712 21.62 18.26 -36.32
N ALA A 713 21.06 17.64 -35.28
CA ALA A 713 20.34 16.37 -35.39
C ALA A 713 19.12 16.46 -36.33
N LEU A 714 18.33 17.54 -36.20
CA LEU A 714 17.19 17.80 -37.07
C LEU A 714 17.60 18.07 -38.53
N LEU A 715 18.68 18.82 -38.75
CA LEU A 715 19.21 19.07 -40.09
C LEU A 715 19.75 17.80 -40.75
N LYS A 716 20.45 16.93 -40.00
CA LYS A 716 20.85 15.59 -40.48
C LYS A 716 19.62 14.74 -40.86
N SER A 717 18.50 14.96 -40.17
CA SER A 717 17.21 14.31 -40.42
C SER A 717 16.36 15.01 -41.49
N SER A 718 16.99 15.86 -42.34
CA SER A 718 16.36 16.57 -43.47
C SER A 718 15.29 17.61 -43.09
N ALA A 719 15.37 18.22 -41.89
CA ALA A 719 14.47 19.30 -41.49
C ALA A 719 14.54 20.52 -42.43
N ARG A 720 13.39 21.04 -42.85
CA ARG A 720 13.29 22.21 -43.74
C ARG A 720 13.61 23.50 -43.00
N MET A 721 14.62 24.21 -43.48
CA MET A 721 15.04 25.50 -42.91
C MET A 721 14.16 26.68 -43.36
N ASP A 722 13.41 26.52 -44.45
CA ASP A 722 12.55 27.53 -45.06
C ASP A 722 11.08 27.43 -44.64
N TRP A 723 10.75 26.50 -43.73
CA TRP A 723 9.40 26.41 -43.17
C TRP A 723 9.04 27.69 -42.44
N LEU A 724 7.83 28.21 -42.69
CA LEU A 724 7.29 29.41 -42.06
C LEU A 724 6.28 29.05 -40.99
N ASP A 725 6.48 29.57 -39.78
CA ASP A 725 5.48 29.50 -38.72
C ASP A 725 4.31 30.46 -38.97
N ARG A 726 3.34 30.53 -38.06
CA ARG A 726 2.16 31.42 -38.19
C ARG A 726 2.50 32.92 -38.26
N TRP A 727 3.71 33.31 -37.87
CA TRP A 727 4.18 34.69 -37.91
C TRP A 727 5.08 34.95 -39.14
N ASN A 728 5.10 34.03 -40.11
CA ASN A 728 5.98 34.05 -41.28
C ASN A 728 7.47 34.13 -40.90
N ARG A 729 7.86 33.44 -39.83
CA ARG A 729 9.26 33.36 -39.39
C ARG A 729 9.80 31.97 -39.64
N THR A 730 11.05 31.91 -40.11
CA THR A 730 11.82 30.66 -40.19
C THR A 730 12.57 30.40 -38.88
N ALA A 731 13.16 29.21 -38.73
CA ALA A 731 14.04 28.88 -37.61
C ALA A 731 15.21 29.89 -37.46
N LEU A 732 15.80 30.35 -38.57
CA LEU A 732 16.87 31.36 -38.56
C LEU A 732 16.40 32.70 -37.97
N HIS A 733 15.16 33.12 -38.26
CA HIS A 733 14.60 34.35 -37.67
C HIS A 733 14.49 34.24 -36.14
N TRP A 734 14.08 33.08 -35.61
CA TRP A 734 14.02 32.86 -34.16
C TRP A 734 15.41 32.79 -33.52
N ALA A 735 16.38 32.15 -34.17
CA ALA A 735 17.77 32.13 -33.70
C ALA A 735 18.36 33.55 -33.60
N ILE A 736 18.13 34.39 -34.62
CA ILE A 736 18.58 35.79 -34.64
C ILE A 736 17.86 36.60 -33.55
N PHE A 737 16.52 36.51 -33.48
CA PHE A 737 15.71 37.26 -32.51
C PHE A 737 16.11 36.99 -31.06
N HIS A 738 16.54 35.76 -30.75
CA HIS A 738 17.00 35.36 -29.42
C HIS A 738 18.53 35.39 -29.24
N GLY A 739 19.29 35.92 -30.19
CA GLY A 739 20.75 36.06 -30.09
C GLY A 739 21.52 34.73 -30.04
N ARG A 740 21.01 33.67 -30.66
CA ARG A 740 21.58 32.31 -30.63
C ARG A 740 22.67 32.14 -31.70
N VAL A 741 23.84 32.75 -31.49
CA VAL A 741 24.94 32.82 -32.47
C VAL A 741 25.35 31.45 -33.03
N ASP A 742 25.54 30.46 -32.18
CA ASP A 742 25.99 29.13 -32.61
C ASP A 742 24.94 28.38 -33.43
N VAL A 743 23.65 28.62 -33.15
CA VAL A 743 22.56 28.06 -33.95
C VAL A 743 22.40 28.79 -35.28
N CYS A 744 22.56 30.12 -35.30
CA CYS A 744 22.63 30.90 -36.54
C CYS A 744 23.75 30.36 -37.44
N GLN A 745 24.94 30.12 -36.88
CA GLN A 745 26.06 29.56 -37.63
C GLN A 745 25.72 28.16 -38.16
N ALA A 746 25.17 27.27 -37.33
CA ALA A 746 24.79 25.92 -37.76
C ALA A 746 23.74 25.92 -38.89
N LEU A 747 22.75 26.81 -38.83
CA LEU A 747 21.73 26.97 -39.88
C LEU A 747 22.33 27.55 -41.17
N LEU A 748 23.21 28.55 -41.07
CA LEU A 748 23.88 29.14 -42.24
C LEU A 748 24.84 28.15 -42.91
N ASP A 749 25.60 27.38 -42.13
CA ASP A 749 26.49 26.33 -42.63
C ASP A 749 25.71 25.23 -43.36
N ALA A 750 24.48 24.96 -42.93
CA ALA A 750 23.57 24.04 -43.60
C ALA A 750 22.84 24.64 -44.82
N GLY A 751 23.06 25.93 -45.12
CA GLY A 751 22.53 26.60 -46.31
C GLY A 751 21.23 27.38 -46.10
N ALA A 752 20.89 27.76 -44.85
CA ALA A 752 19.73 28.61 -44.59
C ALA A 752 19.84 29.95 -45.32
N LYS A 753 18.81 30.31 -46.08
CA LYS A 753 18.78 31.57 -46.82
C LYS A 753 18.58 32.74 -45.85
N THR A 754 19.44 33.75 -45.95
CA THR A 754 19.30 35.04 -45.27
C THR A 754 18.29 35.97 -45.96
N THR A 755 17.84 35.59 -47.16
CA THR A 755 16.90 36.33 -48.00
C THR A 755 15.73 35.41 -48.38
N GLY A 756 14.66 35.47 -47.59
CA GLY A 756 13.42 34.71 -47.79
C GLY A 756 12.22 35.62 -47.54
N THR A 757 11.28 35.60 -48.47
CA THR A 757 10.11 36.49 -48.62
C THR A 757 9.21 36.56 -47.39
N LEU A 758 9.14 37.75 -46.76
CA LEU A 758 7.90 38.21 -46.13
C LEU A 758 6.92 38.49 -47.27
N GLY A 759 5.81 37.76 -47.32
CA GLY A 759 4.71 38.06 -48.25
C GLY A 759 4.28 39.53 -48.15
N GLU A 760 3.78 40.07 -49.26
CA GLU A 760 3.61 41.50 -49.59
C GLU A 760 2.80 42.39 -48.62
N GLN A 761 2.56 42.04 -47.36
CA GLN A 761 1.88 42.94 -46.39
C GLN A 761 2.51 43.04 -44.99
N GLY A 762 3.77 42.61 -44.77
CA GLY A 762 4.43 42.78 -43.46
C GLY A 762 5.87 43.25 -43.59
N GLY A 763 6.22 44.36 -42.92
CA GLY A 763 7.47 45.11 -43.09
C GLY A 763 8.76 44.31 -42.94
N ARG A 764 9.76 44.70 -43.76
CA ARG A 764 11.15 44.23 -43.74
C ARG A 764 11.73 44.27 -42.32
N ILE A 765 12.23 43.13 -41.81
CA ILE A 765 13.23 43.18 -40.74
C ILE A 765 14.55 43.63 -41.38
N ARG A 766 14.98 44.86 -41.09
CA ARG A 766 16.38 45.24 -41.34
C ARG A 766 17.21 44.53 -40.29
N MET A 767 18.35 43.95 -40.67
CA MET A 767 19.36 43.44 -39.71
C MET A 767 19.83 44.50 -38.68
N ALA A 768 19.45 45.77 -38.86
CA ALA A 768 19.70 46.87 -37.94
C ALA A 768 18.76 46.93 -36.71
N ASP A 769 17.68 46.14 -36.66
CA ASP A 769 16.66 46.22 -35.58
C ASP A 769 16.74 45.06 -34.56
N VAL A 770 17.82 44.28 -34.57
CA VAL A 770 18.11 43.31 -33.49
C VAL A 770 18.64 44.08 -32.28
N PRO A 771 18.11 43.89 -31.05
CA PRO A 771 18.67 44.54 -29.87
C PRO A 771 20.13 44.09 -29.71
N CYS A 772 21.07 45.04 -29.85
CA CYS A 772 22.47 44.84 -29.54
C CYS A 772 22.66 44.67 -28.03
N GLY A 773 22.21 43.54 -27.49
CA GLY A 773 22.46 43.11 -26.12
C GLY A 773 23.27 41.82 -26.16
N ASN A 774 24.59 41.95 -26.06
CA ASN A 774 25.57 40.87 -25.89
C ASN A 774 25.80 39.93 -27.09
N LEU A 775 26.45 40.43 -28.14
CA LEU A 775 27.19 39.60 -29.09
C LEU A 775 28.68 39.57 -28.69
N PRO A 776 29.29 38.38 -28.47
CA PRO A 776 30.74 38.27 -28.30
C PRO A 776 31.49 38.74 -29.56
N ASN A 777 32.63 39.39 -29.36
CA ASN A 777 33.48 40.14 -30.33
C ASN A 777 33.96 39.42 -31.63
N ARG A 778 33.38 38.28 -32.04
CA ARG A 778 33.77 37.57 -33.27
C ARG A 778 32.91 37.85 -34.52
N VAL A 779 31.73 38.47 -34.39
CA VAL A 779 30.83 38.74 -35.55
C VAL A 779 31.10 40.09 -36.23
N SER A 780 31.82 41.01 -35.59
CA SER A 780 32.13 42.35 -36.16
C SER A 780 33.03 42.31 -37.40
N LYS A 781 33.75 41.21 -37.65
CA LYS A 781 34.62 41.07 -38.84
C LYS A 781 33.90 40.66 -40.13
N LEU A 782 32.70 40.09 -40.04
CA LEU A 782 31.90 39.72 -41.23
C LEU A 782 31.06 40.89 -41.77
N ALA A 783 30.66 41.81 -40.90
CA ALA A 783 29.83 42.97 -41.25
C ALA A 783 30.52 44.04 -42.12
N ASN A 784 31.85 44.02 -42.22
CA ASN A 784 32.62 45.04 -42.97
C ASN A 784 32.86 44.72 -44.45
N SER A 785 32.31 43.64 -45.01
CA SER A 785 32.62 43.22 -46.39
C SER A 785 31.55 43.52 -47.46
N PHE A 786 30.37 44.05 -47.11
CA PHE A 786 29.33 44.34 -48.11
C PHE A 786 28.59 45.64 -47.81
N VAL A 787 29.18 46.78 -48.20
CA VAL A 787 28.47 48.05 -48.32
C VAL A 787 28.76 48.67 -49.68
N THR A 788 27.81 48.53 -50.59
CA THR A 788 27.55 49.57 -51.60
C THR A 788 26.08 49.49 -51.97
N PRO A 789 25.27 50.51 -51.59
CA PRO A 789 24.57 51.22 -52.65
C PRO A 789 24.38 52.71 -52.29
N LEU A 790 25.40 53.54 -52.56
CA LEU A 790 25.24 54.99 -52.66
C LEU A 790 25.15 55.46 -54.14
N ALA A 791 25.22 54.55 -55.10
CA ALA A 791 25.29 54.86 -56.54
C ALA A 791 23.94 54.82 -57.27
N LEU A 792 22.87 54.25 -56.70
CA LEU A 792 21.58 54.06 -57.39
C LEU A 792 20.48 55.08 -57.00
N ALA A 793 20.75 55.98 -56.05
CA ALA A 793 19.76 56.96 -55.59
C ALA A 793 19.77 58.29 -56.37
N LYS A 794 20.71 58.50 -57.30
CA LYS A 794 20.83 59.74 -58.09
C LYS A 794 20.12 59.73 -59.45
N GLU A 795 19.60 58.60 -59.91
CA GLU A 795 18.92 58.52 -61.21
C GLU A 795 17.40 58.72 -61.16
N ARG A 796 16.76 58.68 -59.97
CA ARG A 796 15.30 58.55 -59.90
C ARG A 796 14.47 59.78 -59.52
N PHE A 797 15.06 60.88 -59.03
CA PHE A 797 14.28 62.08 -58.68
C PHE A 797 15.06 63.39 -58.87
N PRO A 798 15.01 64.02 -60.06
CA PRO A 798 15.42 65.40 -60.25
C PRO A 798 14.23 66.33 -59.98
N SER A 799 14.44 67.34 -59.14
CA SER A 799 13.58 68.52 -58.86
C SER A 799 12.44 68.41 -57.81
N GLY A 800 12.54 69.27 -56.79
CA GLY A 800 11.43 69.80 -55.97
C GLY A 800 11.31 69.25 -54.54
N GLY A 801 11.70 70.03 -53.52
CA GLY A 801 11.57 69.70 -52.06
C GLY A 801 10.14 69.80 -51.51
N PRO A 802 9.88 69.96 -50.19
CA PRO A 802 10.73 69.85 -49.00
C PRO A 802 10.20 68.77 -48.02
N VAL A 803 10.82 67.59 -47.96
CA VAL A 803 10.44 66.51 -47.00
C VAL A 803 11.50 66.32 -45.90
N VAL A 804 12.42 67.28 -45.77
CA VAL A 804 13.57 67.18 -44.86
C VAL A 804 13.32 67.87 -43.52
N ASP A 805 12.28 68.71 -43.38
CA ASP A 805 12.05 69.47 -42.13
C ASP A 805 10.98 68.88 -41.19
N LEU A 806 10.32 67.76 -41.52
CA LEU A 806 9.24 67.21 -40.69
C LEU A 806 9.62 66.03 -39.77
N LEU A 807 10.86 65.55 -39.79
CA LEU A 807 11.30 64.42 -38.96
C LEU A 807 12.14 64.83 -37.72
N ALA A 808 12.28 66.13 -37.45
CA ALA A 808 13.04 66.63 -36.30
C ALA A 808 12.19 66.91 -35.03
N SER A 809 10.89 66.59 -35.01
CA SER A 809 10.03 66.92 -33.85
C SER A 809 8.98 65.85 -33.52
N ARG A 810 9.39 64.79 -32.79
CA ARG A 810 8.84 64.41 -31.47
C ARG A 810 9.24 62.97 -31.03
N PRO A 811 9.24 62.70 -29.71
CA PRO A 811 10.03 61.67 -29.08
C PRO A 811 9.26 60.38 -28.71
N LYS A 812 10.04 59.31 -28.53
CA LYS A 812 9.85 58.11 -27.68
C LYS A 812 8.41 57.61 -27.41
N SER A 813 8.08 56.48 -28.03
CA SER A 813 7.46 55.31 -27.39
C SER A 813 8.02 54.04 -28.02
#